data_AF-A0AAQ4F0G9-F1
#
_entry.id   AF-A0AAQ4F0G9-F1
#
_cell.length_a   1.000
_cell.length_b   1.000
_cell.length_c   1.000
_cell.angle_alpha   90.00
_cell.angle_beta   90.00
_cell.angle_gamma   90.00
#
_symmetry.space_group_name_H-M   'P 1'
#
loop_
_entity.id
_entity.type
_entity.pdbx_description
1 polymer ?
#
loop_
_entity_poly.entity_id
_entity_poly.type
_entity_poly.pdbx_seq_one_letter_code
_entity_poly.pdbx_strand_id
1 'polypeptide(L)'
;MSTAEKVTVKEKMQRHSLHSKKQNASRCLKEMSGPSWLLLGILLCLVVAADASHGAKISGEQLNFLVQEITRRVESRLAALGNGQSVGGHHHGMPGYSVSASPARCPFARRHGQRMPDFSVTTSPTVCPFAGGHSPTQQSLRDDRRSSRIAAICEESTRRLLASLGKEVSASGPVLEHVNQGLSSGQASRFCHAFCPSLAPTSCDGTRPFRELDGRCNNLAHPHWGQAYSCERRLLPPAYKDGVSAPRAGHSGKPLPSARLISHKLHPQGCHLDRRLNLLAMSFGQFLSHDITFVPPNPIPRMETFLGPDDRFPEGGEHFDIEVPPHDPFFRKFKLNALPFRRSLACCRCRVGPREQTNSRTSFIDASHIYGTSKEISDSLRVFRGGLLKSQAPRGSPLLPQSMHPNNDSCSAPGRGKICFRSGDFRVNQNPGLTTLHTIFLRDHNRIARKLAAINPMWDDERLFQVTKRIVEARLQHVTFNEWLPLFVGSKAMAKYDLRPLKAGFTSYKPNVDPTTFNEFAAAAMRFGHSNIYKRFYLVGPRGSHHACVLHLKDSYFRPFPLYDGVLDSVIRGMLKQRMPSTGRFTDFAITRFLYREPGRPYGSDLVSRDIQRGRDHGIRPYVDYVRLCRKCNIKTFDDLHRYRLIPKHTVRQLSRIYDDVRDIDLYTGGLSEIPVPGAAIGPTFQCIVADMFHRLKWGDRFYYEHGGQAGSFTQGQLDTIRQTTLAKIICENSRIRSHFPRNILLHTVCGSPKARQAEQVTVTHRMLLVTLLCWVLIAQASLGSRLSSETLDRLATDVIQTLEERIGALGQELVAERQDQETGELAAVRLVDTRRLLESFGTTEASSDAFLDHINRRLRRRQVNRSCGVFCPARAPTFCDKTKPYREQDGSCNNLVHPQWGQAYTCERRLLPAAYRDGDLRMNQNAGLVTLHTIFLRDHNRIARKLAAINPLWEDERLFHVTKRIVEARFQHVVFNEWLPPIVGPQVMTDYDLWPRKSGYTGYKPRVDPTMTNEFAVAAFRFGHSNIDGRFNL
;
A
#
# COMPACT_ATOMS: atom_id res chain seq x y z
N MET A 1 -68.90 44.81 15.38
CA MET A 1 -68.82 44.21 16.73
C MET A 1 -67.56 43.33 16.74
N SER A 2 -66.44 43.83 17.24
CA SER A 2 -66.08 44.01 18.67
C SER A 2 -65.32 42.80 19.22
N THR A 3 -64.06 43.04 19.58
CA THR A 3 -63.28 42.47 20.70
C THR A 3 -63.71 41.16 21.38
N ALA A 4 -62.68 40.37 21.73
CA ALA A 4 -62.66 39.35 22.80
C ALA A 4 -63.08 37.90 22.51
N GLU A 5 -62.67 37.30 21.38
CA GLU A 5 -62.56 35.82 21.32
C GLU A 5 -61.46 35.24 20.38
N LYS A 6 -60.29 35.89 20.26
CA LYS A 6 -59.16 35.39 19.44
C LYS A 6 -57.77 35.45 20.09
N VAL A 7 -57.67 35.21 21.41
CA VAL A 7 -56.40 35.13 22.15
C VAL A 7 -56.30 33.82 22.94
N THR A 8 -55.73 32.77 22.32
CA THR A 8 -55.06 31.61 22.99
C THR A 8 -54.52 30.56 21.99
N VAL A 9 -54.98 30.52 20.73
CA VAL A 9 -54.54 29.49 19.76
C VAL A 9 -53.24 29.85 19.02
N LYS A 10 -52.93 31.15 18.86
CA LYS A 10 -51.84 31.62 17.97
C LYS A 10 -50.42 31.29 18.47
N GLU A 11 -50.22 31.09 19.78
CA GLU A 11 -48.90 30.82 20.36
C GLU A 11 -48.44 29.35 20.25
N LYS A 12 -49.38 28.38 20.20
CA LYS A 12 -49.01 26.95 20.14
C LYS A 12 -48.48 26.51 18.76
N MET A 13 -48.85 27.19 17.67
CA MET A 13 -48.34 26.83 16.33
C MET A 13 -46.93 27.36 16.02
N GLN A 14 -46.48 28.47 16.62
CA GLN A 14 -45.14 29.02 16.31
C GLN A 14 -43.99 28.14 16.84
N ARG A 15 -44.18 27.39 17.94
CA ARG A 15 -43.11 26.57 18.54
C ARG A 15 -42.68 25.37 17.68
N HIS A 16 -43.54 24.83 16.80
CA HIS A 16 -43.18 23.70 15.94
C HIS A 16 -42.36 24.08 14.69
N SER A 17 -42.41 25.34 14.22
CA SER A 17 -41.67 25.76 13.01
C SER A 17 -40.16 25.88 13.25
N LEU A 18 -39.73 26.37 14.42
CA LEU A 18 -38.32 26.61 14.71
C LEU A 18 -37.47 25.34 14.82
N HIS A 19 -38.07 24.20 15.21
CA HIS A 19 -37.31 22.96 15.40
C HIS A 19 -36.88 22.33 14.06
N SER A 20 -37.72 22.45 13.03
CA SER A 20 -37.39 22.03 11.65
C SER A 20 -36.24 22.86 11.05
N LYS A 21 -36.33 24.19 11.13
CA LYS A 21 -35.30 25.08 10.55
C LYS A 21 -33.92 24.93 11.21
N LYS A 22 -33.85 24.64 12.52
CA LYS A 22 -32.56 24.38 13.21
C LYS A 22 -31.87 23.09 12.76
N GLN A 23 -32.59 22.05 12.33
CA GLN A 23 -31.97 20.82 11.83
C GLN A 23 -31.32 20.98 10.45
N ASN A 24 -31.91 21.78 9.55
CA ASN A 24 -31.33 22.02 8.23
C ASN A 24 -30.11 22.96 8.26
N ALA A 25 -30.08 23.98 9.11
CA ALA A 25 -28.88 24.82 9.31
C ALA A 25 -27.66 24.00 9.77
N SER A 26 -27.88 23.01 10.67
CA SER A 26 -26.85 22.07 11.11
C SER A 26 -26.38 21.09 10.01
N ARG A 27 -27.01 21.07 8.84
CA ARG A 27 -26.66 20.22 7.70
C ARG A 27 -25.74 20.95 6.73
N CYS A 28 -26.06 22.20 6.35
CA CYS A 28 -25.22 23.03 5.49
C CYS A 28 -23.83 23.32 6.12
N LEU A 29 -23.78 23.58 7.44
CA LEU A 29 -22.53 23.83 8.18
C LEU A 29 -21.56 22.63 8.26
N LYS A 30 -21.87 21.48 7.63
CA LYS A 30 -20.99 20.30 7.56
C LYS A 30 -20.38 20.05 6.18
N GLU A 31 -20.73 20.84 5.16
CA GLU A 31 -20.29 20.65 3.77
C GLU A 31 -19.53 21.85 3.20
N MET A 32 -19.18 22.83 4.04
CA MET A 32 -18.34 23.97 3.68
C MET A 32 -16.85 23.59 3.57
N SER A 33 -16.19 24.09 2.53
CA SER A 33 -14.76 23.86 2.26
C SER A 33 -13.88 25.01 2.79
N GLY A 34 -12.56 24.92 2.56
CA GLY A 34 -11.53 25.80 3.16
C GLY A 34 -11.84 27.30 3.20
N PRO A 35 -12.31 27.96 2.11
CA PRO A 35 -12.54 29.40 2.08
C PRO A 35 -13.52 29.91 3.13
N SER A 36 -14.50 29.10 3.52
CA SER A 36 -15.55 29.49 4.47
C SER A 36 -15.04 29.73 5.89
N TRP A 37 -13.89 29.16 6.26
CA TRP A 37 -13.27 29.41 7.58
C TRP A 37 -12.57 30.76 7.65
N LEU A 38 -12.07 31.29 6.53
CA LEU A 38 -11.51 32.65 6.46
C LEU A 38 -12.63 33.68 6.62
N LEU A 39 -13.75 33.51 5.89
CA LEU A 39 -14.96 34.30 6.05
C LEU A 39 -15.51 34.26 7.48
N LEU A 40 -15.51 33.09 8.14
CA LEU A 40 -15.93 32.98 9.54
C LEU A 40 -14.98 33.73 10.49
N GLY A 41 -13.67 33.72 10.24
CA GLY A 41 -12.69 34.51 10.99
C GLY A 41 -12.90 36.02 10.83
N ILE A 42 -13.13 36.48 9.59
CA ILE A 42 -13.43 37.89 9.29
C ILE A 42 -14.74 38.31 9.96
N LEU A 43 -15.80 37.49 9.90
CA LEU A 43 -17.06 37.74 10.61
C LEU A 43 -16.88 37.82 12.13
N LEU A 44 -16.04 36.97 12.74
CA LEU A 44 -15.73 37.12 14.18
C LEU A 44 -14.95 38.40 14.48
N CYS A 45 -14.01 38.82 13.62
CA CYS A 45 -13.28 40.08 13.81
C CYS A 45 -14.23 41.29 13.72
N LEU A 46 -15.17 41.29 12.77
CA LEU A 46 -16.18 42.34 12.62
C LEU A 46 -17.16 42.37 13.80
N VAL A 47 -17.59 41.22 14.32
CA VAL A 47 -18.47 41.14 15.51
C VAL A 47 -17.74 41.63 16.76
N VAL A 48 -16.46 41.26 16.96
CA VAL A 48 -15.66 41.72 18.11
C VAL A 48 -15.35 43.22 18.01
N ALA A 49 -15.12 43.75 16.81
CA ALA A 49 -14.98 45.20 16.60
C ALA A 49 -16.28 45.97 16.91
N ALA A 50 -17.44 45.39 16.60
CA ALA A 50 -18.74 45.97 16.95
C ALA A 50 -19.00 45.94 18.48
N ASP A 51 -18.69 44.83 19.17
CA ASP A 51 -18.79 44.75 20.64
C ASP A 51 -17.88 45.79 21.32
N ALA A 52 -16.61 45.88 20.89
CA ALA A 52 -15.64 46.83 21.42
C ALA A 52 -16.03 48.32 21.20
N SER A 53 -16.90 48.62 20.24
CA SER A 53 -17.32 50.00 19.93
C SER A 53 -18.29 50.63 20.94
N HIS A 54 -18.80 49.88 21.93
CA HIS A 54 -19.73 50.40 22.95
C HIS A 54 -19.15 51.52 23.85
N GLY A 55 -17.85 51.80 23.77
CA GLY A 55 -17.21 52.94 24.46
C GLY A 55 -16.81 54.13 23.57
N ALA A 56 -16.93 54.05 22.24
CA ALA A 56 -16.38 55.06 21.32
C ALA A 56 -17.28 55.35 20.12
N LYS A 57 -17.60 56.63 19.89
CA LYS A 57 -18.43 57.10 18.75
C LYS A 57 -17.65 57.04 17.42
N ILE A 58 -17.51 55.86 16.84
CA ILE A 58 -17.12 55.67 15.44
C ILE A 58 -18.39 55.83 14.59
N SER A 59 -18.37 56.66 13.54
CA SER A 59 -19.52 56.81 12.66
C SER A 59 -19.71 55.59 11.74
N GLY A 60 -20.94 55.34 11.27
CA GLY A 60 -21.21 54.26 10.32
C GLY A 60 -20.42 54.40 9.01
N GLU A 61 -20.08 55.62 8.62
CA GLU A 61 -19.24 55.93 7.46
C GLU A 61 -17.76 55.61 7.72
N GLN A 62 -17.23 55.93 8.92
CA GLN A 62 -15.88 55.53 9.32
C GLN A 62 -15.73 54.01 9.40
N LEU A 63 -16.75 53.30 9.90
CA LEU A 63 -16.76 51.84 9.92
C LEU A 63 -16.79 51.26 8.50
N ASN A 64 -17.63 51.80 7.61
CA ASN A 64 -17.65 51.40 6.19
C ASN A 64 -16.31 51.68 5.49
N PHE A 65 -15.69 52.83 5.72
CA PHE A 65 -14.39 53.18 5.14
C PHE A 65 -13.30 52.20 5.61
N LEU A 66 -13.26 51.88 6.90
CA LEU A 66 -12.28 50.93 7.46
C LEU A 66 -12.50 49.52 6.90
N VAL A 67 -13.76 49.07 6.78
CA VAL A 67 -14.11 47.78 6.16
C VAL A 67 -13.71 47.75 4.68
N GLN A 68 -13.98 48.82 3.92
CA GLN A 68 -13.60 48.91 2.51
C GLN A 68 -12.08 48.91 2.32
N GLU A 69 -11.32 49.68 3.11
CA GLU A 69 -9.86 49.77 2.98
C GLU A 69 -9.15 48.47 3.43
N ILE A 70 -9.62 47.82 4.50
CA ILE A 70 -9.11 46.49 4.89
C ILE A 70 -9.44 45.46 3.79
N THR A 71 -10.67 45.46 3.27
CA THR A 71 -11.08 44.55 2.18
C THR A 71 -10.21 44.78 0.95
N ARG A 72 -10.04 46.03 0.50
CA ARG A 72 -9.19 46.41 -0.64
C ARG A 72 -7.72 45.99 -0.46
N ARG A 73 -7.15 46.09 0.75
CA ARG A 73 -5.77 45.66 1.02
C ARG A 73 -5.62 44.13 1.08
N VAL A 74 -6.61 43.42 1.62
CA VAL A 74 -6.65 41.95 1.61
C VAL A 74 -6.83 41.43 0.18
N GLU A 75 -7.75 42.01 -0.59
CA GLU A 75 -7.98 41.70 -2.00
C GLU A 75 -6.75 42.04 -2.86
N SER A 76 -6.07 43.17 -2.59
CA SER A 76 -4.79 43.51 -3.26
C SER A 76 -3.71 42.45 -3.02
N ARG A 77 -3.49 42.00 -1.77
CA ARG A 77 -2.54 40.92 -1.49
C ARG A 77 -3.00 39.55 -2.00
N LEU A 78 -4.30 39.28 -2.07
CA LEU A 78 -4.84 38.05 -2.66
C LEU A 78 -4.75 38.05 -4.19
N ALA A 79 -4.91 39.19 -4.86
CA ALA A 79 -4.72 39.35 -6.30
C ALA A 79 -3.24 39.20 -6.69
N ALA A 80 -2.31 39.73 -5.88
CA ALA A 80 -0.87 39.47 -6.01
C ALA A 80 -0.50 37.98 -5.83
N LEU A 81 -1.38 37.18 -5.20
CA LEU A 81 -1.26 35.73 -5.04
C LEU A 81 -2.24 34.95 -5.95
N GLY A 82 -2.93 35.62 -6.88
CA GLY A 82 -4.22 35.14 -7.42
C GLY A 82 -4.56 35.53 -8.86
N ASN A 83 -3.58 35.95 -9.66
CA ASN A 83 -3.68 35.99 -11.12
C ASN A 83 -2.80 34.88 -11.73
N GLY A 84 -3.04 34.35 -12.94
CA GLY A 84 -3.98 34.81 -13.97
C GLY A 84 -5.39 34.20 -13.98
N GLN A 85 -6.24 34.82 -14.79
CA GLN A 85 -7.69 34.65 -14.82
C GLN A 85 -8.17 33.62 -15.85
N SER A 86 -9.41 33.17 -15.70
CA SER A 86 -10.25 32.73 -16.82
C SER A 86 -11.41 33.72 -16.99
N VAL A 87 -11.50 34.37 -18.14
CA VAL A 87 -12.56 35.34 -18.45
C VAL A 87 -13.88 34.60 -18.70
N GLY A 88 -14.96 35.04 -18.05
CA GLY A 88 -16.34 34.78 -18.46
C GLY A 88 -16.88 36.00 -19.22
N GLY A 89 -17.97 35.92 -19.97
CA GLY A 89 -18.90 34.83 -20.26
C GLY A 89 -20.05 35.42 -21.10
N HIS A 90 -21.24 34.78 -21.15
CA HIS A 90 -22.57 35.44 -21.14
C HIS A 90 -23.69 34.43 -21.44
N HIS A 91 -24.87 34.68 -20.87
CA HIS A 91 -26.14 34.06 -21.30
C HIS A 91 -26.96 35.09 -22.07
N HIS A 92 -27.56 34.69 -23.20
CA HIS A 92 -28.70 35.36 -23.81
C HIS A 92 -29.62 34.31 -24.48
N GLY A 93 -30.93 34.58 -24.47
CA GLY A 93 -31.93 34.12 -25.45
C GLY A 93 -32.12 32.62 -25.72
N MET A 94 -33.32 32.09 -25.41
CA MET A 94 -33.99 31.17 -26.34
C MET A 94 -34.62 32.02 -27.48
N PRO A 95 -34.91 31.44 -28.66
CA PRO A 95 -36.08 30.57 -28.83
C PRO A 95 -35.71 29.13 -29.21
N GLY A 96 -36.66 28.20 -29.07
CA GLY A 96 -36.47 26.79 -29.40
C GLY A 96 -37.24 26.34 -30.65
N TYR A 97 -36.96 25.13 -31.10
CA TYR A 97 -37.82 24.34 -31.98
C TYR A 97 -37.99 22.94 -31.41
N SER A 98 -39.19 22.38 -31.57
CA SER A 98 -39.52 20.99 -31.30
C SER A 98 -39.30 20.13 -32.55
N VAL A 99 -39.21 18.80 -32.37
CA VAL A 99 -39.98 17.80 -33.15
C VAL A 99 -39.76 16.39 -32.53
N SER A 100 -40.68 15.50 -32.86
CA SER A 100 -40.99 14.18 -32.29
C SER A 100 -39.84 13.19 -32.04
N ALA A 101 -40.12 12.22 -31.15
CA ALA A 101 -39.37 10.98 -30.99
C ALA A 101 -40.11 9.80 -31.64
N SER A 102 -39.37 8.75 -32.06
CA SER A 102 -39.72 7.34 -31.79
C SER A 102 -38.60 6.35 -32.19
N PRO A 103 -38.52 5.16 -31.57
CA PRO A 103 -37.45 4.19 -31.83
C PRO A 103 -37.88 3.02 -32.73
N ALA A 104 -36.98 2.56 -33.61
CA ALA A 104 -37.15 1.32 -34.38
C ALA A 104 -36.33 0.15 -33.76
N ARG A 105 -36.93 -1.05 -33.70
CA ARG A 105 -36.27 -2.31 -33.34
C ARG A 105 -35.99 -3.12 -34.61
N CYS A 106 -34.88 -3.87 -34.66
CA CYS A 106 -34.68 -4.93 -35.65
C CYS A 106 -34.70 -6.32 -34.96
N PRO A 107 -35.36 -7.33 -35.55
CA PRO A 107 -35.54 -8.65 -34.94
C PRO A 107 -34.43 -9.66 -35.32
N PHE A 108 -34.44 -10.81 -34.63
CA PHE A 108 -33.65 -12.00 -34.96
C PHE A 108 -34.48 -13.01 -35.76
N ALA A 109 -33.89 -13.62 -36.80
CA ALA A 109 -34.38 -14.85 -37.43
C ALA A 109 -33.20 -15.66 -38.02
N ARG A 110 -33.41 -16.95 -38.32
CA ARG A 110 -32.40 -17.89 -38.87
C ARG A 110 -32.92 -18.53 -40.17
N ARG A 111 -32.01 -18.96 -41.08
CA ARG A 111 -31.88 -20.36 -41.56
C ARG A 111 -30.71 -20.55 -42.56
N HIS A 112 -30.45 -21.82 -42.90
CA HIS A 112 -29.40 -22.38 -43.78
C HIS A 112 -29.36 -21.73 -45.18
N GLY A 113 -28.27 -21.61 -45.94
CA GLY A 113 -27.01 -22.37 -46.00
C GLY A 113 -26.89 -23.16 -47.34
N GLN A 114 -25.89 -22.86 -48.19
CA GLN A 114 -25.45 -23.69 -49.34
C GLN A 114 -24.01 -23.33 -49.78
N ARG A 115 -23.47 -23.94 -50.85
CA ARG A 115 -22.06 -23.90 -51.33
C ARG A 115 -21.94 -23.36 -52.78
N MET A 116 -20.68 -23.20 -53.24
CA MET A 116 -20.19 -22.98 -54.63
C MET A 116 -20.14 -21.51 -55.10
N PRO A 117 -19.30 -21.16 -56.11
CA PRO A 117 -17.89 -21.55 -56.28
C PRO A 117 -16.99 -20.34 -56.61
N ASP A 118 -15.71 -20.57 -56.96
CA ASP A 118 -14.75 -19.53 -57.39
C ASP A 118 -15.11 -18.85 -58.73
N PHE A 119 -14.69 -17.59 -58.87
CA PHE A 119 -14.44 -16.96 -60.16
C PHE A 119 -13.28 -15.95 -60.03
N SER A 120 -12.43 -15.85 -61.06
CA SER A 120 -11.26 -14.97 -61.08
C SER A 120 -11.29 -14.00 -62.24
N VAL A 121 -11.07 -12.71 -61.97
CA VAL A 121 -10.78 -11.67 -62.98
C VAL A 121 -9.74 -10.72 -62.41
N THR A 122 -8.71 -10.42 -63.21
CA THR A 122 -7.65 -9.45 -62.90
C THR A 122 -7.94 -8.10 -63.56
N THR A 123 -7.89 -7.01 -62.80
CA THR A 123 -7.61 -5.65 -63.31
C THR A 123 -7.19 -4.73 -62.17
N SER A 124 -6.46 -3.66 -62.48
CA SER A 124 -5.90 -2.69 -61.53
C SER A 124 -5.54 -1.39 -62.28
N PRO A 125 -5.33 -0.22 -61.63
CA PRO A 125 -5.52 0.08 -60.21
C PRO A 125 -6.47 1.26 -59.94
N THR A 126 -7.02 1.35 -58.72
CA THR A 126 -7.48 2.65 -58.17
C THR A 126 -7.39 2.61 -56.63
N VAL A 127 -7.01 3.73 -56.02
CA VAL A 127 -6.44 3.74 -54.66
C VAL A 127 -7.51 3.87 -53.57
N CYS A 128 -7.65 2.84 -52.72
CA CYS A 128 -8.48 2.90 -51.51
C CYS A 128 -7.90 1.99 -50.39
N PRO A 129 -7.07 2.52 -49.46
CA PRO A 129 -6.21 1.69 -48.60
C PRO A 129 -6.89 1.20 -47.31
N PHE A 130 -8.06 0.53 -47.41
CA PHE A 130 -8.78 -0.03 -46.24
C PHE A 130 -9.27 -1.47 -46.43
N ALA A 131 -8.46 -2.33 -47.07
CA ALA A 131 -8.73 -3.77 -47.22
C ALA A 131 -7.48 -4.65 -46.98
N GLY A 132 -6.73 -4.40 -45.90
CA GLY A 132 -5.48 -5.11 -45.57
C GLY A 132 -5.53 -5.85 -44.23
N GLY A 133 -5.91 -7.14 -44.24
CA GLY A 133 -6.10 -7.97 -43.05
C GLY A 133 -4.83 -8.45 -42.33
N HIS A 134 -3.79 -7.63 -42.20
CA HIS A 134 -2.52 -8.03 -41.58
C HIS A 134 -2.51 -7.84 -40.06
N SER A 135 -2.84 -8.92 -39.33
CA SER A 135 -2.80 -8.99 -37.86
C SER A 135 -1.37 -8.86 -37.32
N PRO A 136 -0.98 -7.76 -36.62
CA PRO A 136 0.41 -7.52 -36.24
C PRO A 136 0.98 -8.53 -35.24
N THR A 137 0.12 -9.19 -34.47
CA THR A 137 0.48 -10.31 -33.60
C THR A 137 1.16 -11.46 -34.34
N GLN A 138 0.98 -11.60 -35.67
CA GLN A 138 1.70 -12.63 -36.41
C GLN A 138 3.15 -12.23 -36.73
N GLN A 139 3.49 -10.96 -36.91
CA GLN A 139 4.80 -10.58 -37.44
C GLN A 139 5.87 -10.59 -36.34
N SER A 140 5.67 -9.87 -35.23
CA SER A 140 6.63 -9.96 -34.11
C SER A 140 6.77 -11.39 -33.59
N LEU A 141 5.67 -12.16 -33.46
CA LEU A 141 5.75 -13.57 -33.07
C LEU A 141 6.41 -14.48 -34.12
N ARG A 142 6.48 -14.10 -35.41
CA ARG A 142 7.29 -14.80 -36.41
C ARG A 142 8.77 -14.47 -36.23
N ASP A 143 9.11 -13.19 -36.03
CA ASP A 143 10.48 -12.72 -35.86
C ASP A 143 11.10 -13.14 -34.52
N ASP A 144 10.31 -13.20 -33.45
CA ASP A 144 10.65 -13.80 -32.16
C ASP A 144 10.96 -15.30 -32.31
N ARG A 145 10.10 -16.04 -33.05
CA ARG A 145 10.31 -17.47 -33.31
C ARG A 145 11.50 -17.73 -34.20
N ARG A 146 11.78 -16.84 -35.17
CA ARG A 146 13.00 -16.86 -35.97
C ARG A 146 14.22 -16.64 -35.08
N SER A 147 14.18 -15.63 -34.21
CA SER A 147 15.26 -15.31 -33.25
C SER A 147 15.53 -16.48 -32.28
N SER A 148 14.49 -17.09 -31.72
CA SER A 148 14.62 -18.26 -30.83
C SER A 148 15.16 -19.51 -31.57
N ARG A 149 14.80 -19.71 -32.85
CA ARG A 149 15.40 -20.76 -33.69
C ARG A 149 16.90 -20.53 -33.93
N ILE A 150 17.31 -19.29 -34.24
CA ILE A 150 18.72 -18.93 -34.41
C ILE A 150 19.48 -19.11 -33.08
N ALA A 151 18.88 -18.71 -31.95
CA ALA A 151 19.44 -18.92 -30.62
C ALA A 151 19.72 -20.41 -30.34
N ALA A 152 18.76 -21.30 -30.65
CA ALA A 152 18.93 -22.75 -30.52
C ALA A 152 20.05 -23.31 -31.43
N ILE A 153 20.19 -22.80 -32.67
CA ILE A 153 21.30 -23.17 -33.57
C ILE A 153 22.64 -22.71 -33.00
N CYS A 154 22.71 -21.53 -32.37
CA CYS A 154 23.92 -21.02 -31.72
C CYS A 154 24.26 -21.77 -30.43
N GLU A 155 23.29 -22.20 -29.63
CA GLU A 155 23.50 -23.13 -28.50
C GLU A 155 24.13 -24.44 -28.98
N GLU A 156 23.54 -25.08 -29.99
CA GLU A 156 24.02 -26.36 -30.52
C GLU A 156 25.40 -26.24 -31.20
N SER A 157 25.64 -25.14 -31.93
CA SER A 157 26.97 -24.82 -32.48
C SER A 157 28.02 -24.70 -31.37
N THR A 158 27.66 -24.06 -30.25
CA THR A 158 28.54 -23.94 -29.07
C THR A 158 28.84 -25.30 -28.46
N ARG A 159 27.84 -26.17 -28.31
CA ARG A 159 28.00 -27.53 -27.78
C ARG A 159 28.95 -28.37 -28.63
N ARG A 160 28.79 -28.34 -29.96
CA ARG A 160 29.68 -29.06 -30.90
C ARG A 160 31.12 -28.54 -30.85
N LEU A 161 31.30 -27.22 -30.76
CA LEU A 161 32.62 -26.60 -30.67
C LEU A 161 33.33 -26.98 -29.36
N LEU A 162 32.62 -26.98 -28.22
CA LEU A 162 33.18 -27.45 -26.95
C LEU A 162 33.61 -28.92 -27.00
N ALA A 163 32.79 -29.79 -27.59
CA ALA A 163 33.14 -31.20 -27.80
C ALA A 163 34.38 -31.38 -28.70
N SER A 164 34.47 -30.62 -29.80
CA SER A 164 35.62 -30.68 -30.73
C SER A 164 36.95 -30.20 -30.13
N LEU A 165 36.91 -29.44 -29.03
CA LEU A 165 38.10 -28.94 -28.33
C LEU A 165 38.64 -29.92 -27.28
N GLY A 166 38.15 -31.17 -27.24
CA GLY A 166 38.67 -32.24 -26.38
C GLY A 166 38.48 -32.01 -24.88
N LYS A 167 37.64 -31.05 -24.48
CA LYS A 167 37.42 -30.68 -23.08
C LYS A 167 36.08 -31.21 -22.60
N GLU A 168 36.12 -32.29 -21.82
CA GLU A 168 35.00 -32.60 -20.92
C GLU A 168 34.73 -31.39 -20.02
N VAL A 169 33.52 -30.85 -20.08
CA VAL A 169 33.17 -29.56 -19.49
C VAL A 169 32.94 -29.71 -17.98
N SER A 170 34.02 -29.88 -17.22
CA SER A 170 33.97 -29.74 -15.76
C SER A 170 33.63 -28.30 -15.37
N ALA A 171 32.60 -28.12 -14.55
CA ALA A 171 31.85 -26.86 -14.44
C ALA A 171 32.52 -25.79 -13.53
N SER A 172 33.83 -25.61 -13.60
CA SER A 172 34.56 -24.67 -12.75
C SER A 172 35.83 -24.07 -13.37
N GLY A 173 35.81 -22.77 -13.66
CA GLY A 173 37.02 -21.95 -13.79
C GLY A 173 37.12 -21.04 -15.03
N PRO A 174 38.19 -20.22 -15.11
CA PRO A 174 38.42 -19.26 -16.21
C PRO A 174 38.75 -19.91 -17.57
N VAL A 175 38.90 -21.25 -17.62
CA VAL A 175 39.05 -22.00 -18.87
C VAL A 175 37.87 -21.77 -19.82
N LEU A 176 36.66 -21.69 -19.27
CA LEU A 176 35.44 -21.38 -20.03
C LEU A 176 35.44 -19.94 -20.55
N GLU A 177 36.15 -19.02 -19.90
CA GLU A 177 36.26 -17.61 -20.26
C GLU A 177 37.23 -17.42 -21.44
N HIS A 178 38.41 -18.06 -21.39
CA HIS A 178 39.35 -18.14 -22.53
C HIS A 178 38.73 -18.85 -23.74
N VAL A 179 38.00 -19.94 -23.53
CA VAL A 179 37.31 -20.65 -24.61
C VAL A 179 36.20 -19.77 -25.21
N ASN A 180 35.40 -19.05 -24.41
CA ASN A 180 34.43 -18.09 -24.95
C ASN A 180 35.08 -16.95 -25.77
N GLN A 181 36.28 -16.50 -25.40
CA GLN A 181 37.03 -15.52 -26.20
C GLN A 181 37.44 -16.12 -27.56
N GLY A 182 38.07 -17.29 -27.58
CA GLY A 182 38.47 -17.96 -28.84
C GLY A 182 37.28 -18.35 -29.74
N LEU A 183 36.16 -18.78 -29.15
CA LEU A 183 34.93 -19.09 -29.91
C LEU A 183 34.31 -17.85 -30.57
N SER A 184 34.55 -16.65 -30.04
CA SER A 184 33.90 -15.42 -30.51
C SER A 184 34.36 -14.94 -31.90
N SER A 185 35.55 -15.35 -32.36
CA SER A 185 36.14 -14.93 -33.65
C SER A 185 35.98 -15.96 -34.78
N GLY A 186 35.51 -17.19 -34.48
CA GLY A 186 35.44 -18.30 -35.44
C GLY A 186 34.38 -18.16 -36.53
N GLN A 187 34.46 -19.01 -37.56
CA GLN A 187 33.45 -19.09 -38.64
C GLN A 187 32.01 -19.30 -38.11
N ALA A 188 31.83 -20.10 -37.05
CA ALA A 188 30.52 -20.30 -36.42
C ALA A 188 29.96 -19.02 -35.75
N SER A 189 30.82 -18.14 -35.25
CA SER A 189 30.40 -16.83 -34.75
C SER A 189 29.88 -15.96 -35.89
N ARG A 190 30.59 -15.94 -37.04
CA ARG A 190 30.13 -15.27 -38.27
C ARG A 190 28.82 -15.84 -38.82
N PHE A 191 28.57 -17.14 -38.70
CA PHE A 191 27.28 -17.75 -39.02
C PHE A 191 26.16 -17.22 -38.10
N CYS A 192 26.35 -17.29 -36.77
CA CYS A 192 25.40 -16.76 -35.80
C CYS A 192 25.12 -15.26 -35.97
N HIS A 193 26.11 -14.49 -36.45
CA HIS A 193 26.00 -13.08 -36.78
C HIS A 193 25.15 -12.86 -38.05
N ALA A 194 25.44 -13.58 -39.14
CA ALA A 194 24.80 -13.40 -40.44
C ALA A 194 23.27 -13.59 -40.45
N PHE A 195 22.73 -14.41 -39.54
CA PHE A 195 21.28 -14.62 -39.42
C PHE A 195 20.60 -13.74 -38.36
N CYS A 196 21.34 -12.94 -37.59
CA CYS A 196 20.81 -12.21 -36.44
C CYS A 196 20.05 -10.93 -36.83
N PRO A 197 18.78 -10.74 -36.42
CA PRO A 197 18.00 -9.55 -36.82
C PRO A 197 18.38 -8.26 -36.08
N SER A 198 19.08 -8.34 -34.94
CA SER A 198 19.42 -7.21 -34.07
C SER A 198 20.73 -6.50 -34.42
N LEU A 199 21.18 -6.62 -35.68
CA LEU A 199 22.43 -6.03 -36.19
C LEU A 199 22.20 -4.93 -37.26
N ALA A 200 20.94 -4.59 -37.56
CA ALA A 200 20.63 -3.51 -38.48
C ALA A 200 21.09 -2.14 -37.90
N PRO A 201 21.86 -1.33 -38.65
CA PRO A 201 22.29 -0.01 -38.19
C PRO A 201 21.10 0.89 -37.83
N THR A 202 20.91 1.11 -36.53
CA THR A 202 19.78 1.90 -36.01
C THR A 202 20.23 3.34 -35.79
N SER A 203 19.90 4.22 -36.75
CA SER A 203 20.08 5.67 -36.57
C SER A 203 19.08 6.19 -35.53
N CYS A 204 19.56 7.03 -34.61
CA CYS A 204 18.77 7.54 -33.49
C CYS A 204 18.72 9.07 -33.48
N ASP A 205 17.52 9.62 -33.60
CA ASP A 205 17.27 11.05 -33.47
C ASP A 205 17.30 11.47 -31.99
N GLY A 206 18.43 12.06 -31.58
CA GLY A 206 18.63 12.57 -30.22
C GLY A 206 17.71 13.74 -29.85
N THR A 207 17.12 14.44 -30.83
CA THR A 207 16.26 15.60 -30.62
C THR A 207 14.83 15.23 -30.21
N ARG A 208 14.44 13.95 -30.32
CA ARG A 208 13.10 13.48 -29.94
C ARG A 208 12.84 13.66 -28.43
N PRO A 209 11.76 14.34 -28.03
CA PRO A 209 11.43 14.61 -26.63
C PRO A 209 10.61 13.49 -25.96
N PHE A 210 10.40 12.36 -26.65
CA PHE A 210 9.60 11.21 -26.23
C PHE A 210 10.33 9.88 -26.47
N ARG A 211 9.95 8.83 -25.74
CA ARG A 211 10.49 7.47 -25.87
C ARG A 211 9.89 6.73 -27.08
N GLU A 212 10.72 5.98 -27.80
CA GLU A 212 10.23 4.92 -28.68
C GLU A 212 9.57 3.80 -27.85
N LEU A 213 8.51 3.17 -28.38
CA LEU A 213 7.64 2.26 -27.61
C LEU A 213 8.32 0.96 -27.16
N ASP A 214 9.33 0.50 -27.88
CA ASP A 214 10.13 -0.67 -27.51
C ASP A 214 11.40 -0.32 -26.73
N GLY A 215 11.58 0.96 -26.35
CA GLY A 215 12.72 1.44 -25.58
C GLY A 215 14.01 1.67 -26.37
N ARG A 216 14.03 1.46 -27.70
CA ARG A 216 15.20 1.76 -28.54
C ARG A 216 15.55 3.25 -28.51
N CYS A 217 16.79 3.59 -28.87
CA CYS A 217 17.29 4.97 -28.92
C CYS A 217 17.17 5.76 -27.59
N ASN A 218 17.00 5.06 -26.45
CA ASN A 218 17.17 5.66 -25.14
C ASN A 218 18.63 6.10 -24.97
N ASN A 219 19.57 5.16 -25.14
CA ASN A 219 20.98 5.45 -25.34
C ASN A 219 21.26 5.71 -26.83
N LEU A 220 21.99 6.79 -27.14
CA LEU A 220 22.29 7.19 -28.53
C LEU A 220 23.54 6.50 -29.10
N ALA A 221 24.50 6.12 -28.27
CA ALA A 221 25.68 5.35 -28.67
C ALA A 221 25.38 3.84 -28.74
N HIS A 222 24.41 3.37 -27.96
CA HIS A 222 24.01 1.97 -27.88
C HIS A 222 22.48 1.81 -28.01
N PRO A 223 21.91 1.95 -29.23
CA PRO A 223 20.46 2.04 -29.47
C PRO A 223 19.58 0.94 -28.87
N HIS A 224 20.14 -0.25 -28.64
CA HIS A 224 19.43 -1.45 -28.19
C HIS A 224 19.48 -1.69 -26.66
N TRP A 225 20.22 -0.87 -25.90
CA TRP A 225 20.29 -1.00 -24.45
C TRP A 225 18.94 -0.72 -23.79
N GLY A 226 18.45 -1.66 -23.00
CA GLY A 226 17.14 -1.60 -22.35
C GLY A 226 15.93 -1.87 -23.27
N GLN A 227 16.15 -2.19 -24.55
CA GLN A 227 15.09 -2.44 -25.53
C GLN A 227 14.28 -3.70 -25.19
N ALA A 228 12.98 -3.71 -25.49
CA ALA A 228 12.16 -4.90 -25.45
C ALA A 228 12.63 -5.94 -26.49
N TYR A 229 12.47 -7.22 -26.14
CA TYR A 229 12.93 -8.39 -26.89
C TYR A 229 14.46 -8.51 -27.02
N SER A 230 15.21 -7.79 -26.19
CA SER A 230 16.66 -7.95 -26.01
C SER A 230 17.01 -9.07 -25.01
N CYS A 231 18.30 -9.41 -24.89
CA CYS A 231 18.79 -10.39 -23.92
C CYS A 231 18.92 -9.77 -22.53
N GLU A 232 18.40 -10.44 -21.50
CA GLU A 232 18.73 -10.16 -20.10
C GLU A 232 20.27 -10.21 -19.91
N ARG A 233 20.83 -9.22 -19.21
CA ARG A 233 22.25 -9.18 -18.81
C ARG A 233 22.49 -10.11 -17.62
N ARG A 234 23.75 -10.31 -17.25
CA ARG A 234 24.12 -11.01 -16.00
C ARG A 234 25.04 -10.19 -15.12
N LEU A 235 24.93 -10.40 -13.81
CA LEU A 235 25.90 -9.99 -12.81
C LEU A 235 27.07 -10.96 -12.72
N LEU A 236 26.87 -12.26 -12.98
CA LEU A 236 27.92 -13.28 -13.02
C LEU A 236 27.72 -14.26 -14.20
N PRO A 237 28.78 -14.87 -14.77
CA PRO A 237 28.67 -15.84 -15.87
C PRO A 237 27.75 -17.04 -15.52
N PRO A 238 26.97 -17.59 -16.47
CA PRO A 238 25.98 -18.63 -16.18
C PRO A 238 26.59 -19.91 -15.61
N ALA A 239 25.79 -20.64 -14.83
CA ALA A 239 26.08 -21.97 -14.32
C ALA A 239 25.11 -23.00 -14.93
N TYR A 240 25.42 -23.44 -16.15
CA TYR A 240 24.75 -24.56 -16.83
C TYR A 240 25.56 -25.85 -16.69
N LYS A 241 24.90 -27.01 -16.63
CA LYS A 241 25.57 -28.32 -16.41
C LYS A 241 26.55 -28.68 -17.54
N ASP A 242 26.19 -28.37 -18.78
CA ASP A 242 27.02 -28.57 -19.98
C ASP A 242 27.84 -27.32 -20.36
N GLY A 243 27.85 -26.29 -19.51
CA GLY A 243 28.43 -24.98 -19.83
C GLY A 243 27.68 -24.17 -20.89
N VAL A 244 26.61 -24.70 -21.49
CA VAL A 244 25.89 -24.08 -22.62
C VAL A 244 24.44 -23.76 -22.25
N SER A 245 23.62 -24.78 -21.99
CA SER A 245 22.18 -24.58 -21.73
C SER A 245 21.47 -25.69 -20.94
N ALA A 246 22.12 -26.79 -20.60
CA ALA A 246 21.53 -27.83 -19.74
C ALA A 246 21.35 -27.29 -18.30
N PRO A 247 20.14 -27.38 -17.69
CA PRO A 247 19.85 -26.75 -16.39
C PRO A 247 20.85 -27.06 -15.26
N ARG A 248 21.01 -26.11 -14.33
CA ARG A 248 22.04 -26.15 -13.29
C ARG A 248 22.01 -27.44 -12.46
N ALA A 249 23.16 -28.09 -12.33
CA ALA A 249 23.41 -29.21 -11.42
C ALA A 249 23.98 -28.74 -10.06
N GLY A 250 24.08 -29.65 -9.10
CA GLY A 250 24.78 -29.43 -7.84
C GLY A 250 26.30 -29.38 -8.03
N HIS A 251 27.01 -28.88 -7.02
CA HIS A 251 28.47 -28.74 -7.04
C HIS A 251 29.20 -30.08 -7.23
N SER A 252 28.61 -31.17 -6.74
CA SER A 252 29.08 -32.56 -6.93
C SER A 252 28.74 -33.16 -8.30
N GLY A 253 28.18 -32.38 -9.24
CA GLY A 253 27.68 -32.84 -10.54
C GLY A 253 26.34 -33.58 -10.50
N LYS A 254 25.86 -33.97 -9.30
CA LYS A 254 24.56 -34.60 -9.06
C LYS A 254 23.38 -33.65 -9.37
N PRO A 255 22.17 -34.18 -9.63
CA PRO A 255 20.97 -33.34 -9.72
C PRO A 255 20.72 -32.54 -8.45
N LEU A 256 20.27 -31.28 -8.59
CA LEU A 256 19.83 -30.48 -7.44
C LEU A 256 18.53 -31.04 -6.83
N PRO A 257 18.30 -30.91 -5.52
CA PRO A 257 17.08 -31.35 -4.85
C PRO A 257 15.83 -30.77 -5.53
N SER A 258 14.74 -31.56 -5.63
CA SER A 258 13.48 -31.12 -6.25
C SER A 258 13.06 -29.72 -5.76
N ALA A 259 12.75 -28.83 -6.70
CA ALA A 259 12.24 -27.49 -6.40
C ALA A 259 10.96 -27.55 -5.53
N ARG A 260 10.17 -28.63 -5.67
CA ARG A 260 8.98 -28.89 -4.85
C ARG A 260 9.31 -29.40 -3.45
N LEU A 261 10.36 -30.21 -3.29
CA LEU A 261 10.86 -30.57 -1.95
C LEU A 261 11.28 -29.30 -1.18
N ILE A 262 12.04 -28.41 -1.83
CA ILE A 262 12.50 -27.14 -1.25
C ILE A 262 11.31 -26.23 -0.92
N SER A 263 10.38 -26.03 -1.86
CA SER A 263 9.14 -25.27 -1.63
C SER A 263 8.38 -25.75 -0.39
N HIS A 264 8.08 -27.06 -0.30
CA HIS A 264 7.31 -27.59 0.81
C HIS A 264 8.07 -27.52 2.16
N LYS A 265 9.35 -27.95 2.20
CA LYS A 265 10.10 -28.14 3.45
C LYS A 265 10.72 -26.84 3.99
N LEU A 266 11.25 -25.99 3.11
CA LEU A 266 11.98 -24.78 3.47
C LEU A 266 11.15 -23.50 3.37
N HIS A 267 10.17 -23.48 2.45
CA HIS A 267 9.25 -22.35 2.24
C HIS A 267 7.79 -22.63 2.68
N PRO A 268 7.55 -23.24 3.86
CA PRO A 268 6.24 -23.71 4.26
C PRO A 268 5.24 -22.57 4.45
N GLN A 269 3.96 -22.94 4.52
CA GLN A 269 2.87 -22.02 4.83
C GLN A 269 3.11 -21.33 6.19
N GLY A 270 3.17 -20.00 6.20
CA GLY A 270 3.31 -19.18 7.42
C GLY A 270 2.42 -17.95 7.40
N CYS A 271 2.12 -17.39 8.57
CA CYS A 271 1.27 -16.19 8.71
C CYS A 271 2.04 -15.03 9.37
N HIS A 272 3.25 -14.75 8.87
CA HIS A 272 4.10 -13.67 9.35
C HIS A 272 3.71 -12.40 8.61
N LEU A 273 3.02 -11.47 9.29
CA LEU A 273 2.56 -10.22 8.71
C LEU A 273 3.54 -9.08 9.01
N ASP A 274 3.88 -8.29 8.00
CA ASP A 274 4.76 -7.13 8.15
C ASP A 274 4.13 -6.09 9.09
N ARG A 275 4.94 -5.52 9.98
CA ARG A 275 4.48 -4.56 10.99
C ARG A 275 4.33 -3.14 10.44
N ARG A 276 5.00 -2.83 9.32
CA ARG A 276 5.12 -1.51 8.69
C ARG A 276 4.32 -1.39 7.40
N LEU A 277 4.24 -2.45 6.59
CA LEU A 277 3.80 -2.39 5.20
C LEU A 277 2.40 -3.00 4.97
N ASN A 278 1.61 -2.33 4.12
CA ASN A 278 0.29 -2.81 3.72
C ASN A 278 0.32 -3.64 2.42
N LEU A 279 -0.80 -4.26 2.06
CA LEU A 279 -0.89 -5.14 0.90
C LEU A 279 -0.76 -4.38 -0.44
N LEU A 280 -1.02 -3.07 -0.45
CA LEU A 280 -0.76 -2.21 -1.62
C LEU A 280 0.75 -2.12 -1.93
N ALA A 281 1.65 -2.22 -0.94
CA ALA A 281 3.09 -2.24 -1.16
C ALA A 281 3.55 -3.44 -2.02
N MET A 282 2.95 -4.61 -1.78
CA MET A 282 3.17 -5.81 -2.61
C MET A 282 2.56 -5.65 -4.00
N SER A 283 1.29 -5.23 -4.09
CA SER A 283 0.62 -5.09 -5.39
C SER A 283 1.26 -4.03 -6.29
N PHE A 284 1.77 -2.93 -5.73
CA PHE A 284 2.56 -1.94 -6.46
C PHE A 284 3.93 -2.50 -6.89
N GLY A 285 4.59 -3.29 -6.03
CA GLY A 285 5.83 -3.98 -6.40
C GLY A 285 5.65 -4.96 -7.57
N GLN A 286 4.52 -5.67 -7.62
CA GLN A 286 4.18 -6.49 -8.79
C GLN A 286 3.92 -5.64 -10.03
N PHE A 287 3.11 -4.59 -9.92
CA PHE A 287 2.76 -3.68 -11.00
C PHE A 287 4.02 -3.07 -11.66
N LEU A 288 4.96 -2.59 -10.83
CA LEU A 288 6.28 -2.10 -11.25
C LEU A 288 7.16 -3.21 -11.88
N SER A 289 7.18 -4.41 -11.30
CA SER A 289 7.92 -5.55 -11.87
C SER A 289 7.43 -5.95 -13.26
N HIS A 290 6.13 -5.80 -13.52
CA HIS A 290 5.54 -6.04 -14.84
C HIS A 290 5.95 -5.02 -15.91
N ASP A 291 6.40 -3.82 -15.50
CA ASP A 291 6.98 -2.81 -16.39
C ASP A 291 8.38 -3.24 -16.87
N ILE A 292 9.25 -3.62 -15.92
CA ILE A 292 10.69 -3.81 -16.11
C ILE A 292 11.06 -5.17 -16.75
N THR A 293 10.26 -6.23 -16.53
CA THR A 293 10.59 -7.55 -17.08
C THR A 293 9.39 -8.46 -17.37
N PHE A 294 9.50 -9.18 -18.50
CA PHE A 294 8.82 -10.46 -18.69
C PHE A 294 9.62 -11.36 -19.62
N VAL A 295 10.13 -12.47 -19.09
CA VAL A 295 10.74 -13.55 -19.88
C VAL A 295 9.67 -14.57 -20.29
N PRO A 296 9.34 -14.73 -21.60
CA PRO A 296 8.32 -15.67 -22.06
C PRO A 296 8.79 -17.14 -21.98
N PRO A 297 7.88 -18.13 -21.92
CA PRO A 297 8.22 -19.53 -22.12
C PRO A 297 8.44 -19.86 -23.62
N ASN A 298 9.16 -20.95 -23.89
CA ASN A 298 9.34 -21.51 -25.24
C ASN A 298 8.35 -22.67 -25.51
N PRO A 299 7.66 -22.73 -26.67
CA PRO A 299 7.44 -21.64 -27.62
C PRO A 299 6.62 -20.51 -27.00
N ILE A 300 6.77 -19.29 -27.53
CA ILE A 300 5.87 -18.19 -27.17
C ILE A 300 4.44 -18.63 -27.48
N PRO A 301 3.54 -18.64 -26.47
CA PRO A 301 2.18 -19.12 -26.67
C PRO A 301 1.49 -18.28 -27.74
N ARG A 302 0.59 -18.89 -28.53
CA ARG A 302 -0.07 -18.17 -29.63
C ARG A 302 -0.96 -17.01 -29.16
N MET A 303 -1.25 -16.91 -27.86
CA MET A 303 -2.30 -16.11 -27.24
C MET A 303 -2.02 -15.80 -25.75
N GLU A 304 -2.80 -14.88 -25.15
CA GLU A 304 -2.76 -14.49 -23.72
C GLU A 304 -3.16 -15.59 -22.72
N THR A 305 -3.33 -16.83 -23.19
CA THR A 305 -3.61 -18.06 -22.44
C THR A 305 -2.35 -18.62 -21.74
N PHE A 306 -2.39 -19.87 -21.28
CA PHE A 306 -1.21 -20.67 -20.88
C PHE A 306 -0.52 -20.28 -19.56
N LEU A 307 -1.31 -20.18 -18.50
CA LEU A 307 -0.83 -20.24 -17.11
C LEU A 307 -1.62 -21.24 -16.23
N GLY A 308 -2.37 -22.19 -16.83
CA GLY A 308 -3.11 -23.23 -16.10
C GLY A 308 -2.22 -24.33 -15.51
N PRO A 309 -2.76 -25.22 -14.64
CA PRO A 309 -2.04 -26.39 -14.14
C PRO A 309 -1.84 -27.47 -15.22
N ASP A 310 -2.81 -27.61 -16.13
CA ASP A 310 -2.73 -28.50 -17.29
C ASP A 310 -2.41 -27.65 -18.53
N ASP A 311 -1.14 -27.26 -18.68
CA ASP A 311 -0.64 -26.75 -19.95
C ASP A 311 -0.85 -27.86 -21.01
N ARG A 312 -1.91 -27.79 -21.81
CA ARG A 312 -2.08 -28.67 -22.97
C ARG A 312 -0.99 -28.30 -23.97
N PHE A 313 0.11 -29.03 -23.91
CA PHE A 313 1.35 -28.67 -24.58
C PHE A 313 1.12 -28.59 -26.11
N PRO A 314 1.39 -27.45 -26.76
CA PRO A 314 1.65 -27.47 -28.19
C PRO A 314 2.94 -28.27 -28.43
N GLU A 315 2.93 -29.15 -29.42
CA GLU A 315 4.06 -30.02 -29.74
C GLU A 315 5.35 -29.22 -30.00
N GLY A 316 6.50 -29.79 -29.59
CA GLY A 316 7.82 -29.19 -29.81
C GLY A 316 8.25 -28.10 -28.80
N GLY A 317 7.73 -28.12 -27.57
CA GLY A 317 8.22 -27.26 -26.48
C GLY A 317 9.46 -27.80 -25.76
N GLU A 318 10.22 -26.92 -25.11
CA GLU A 318 11.29 -27.31 -24.18
C GLU A 318 10.72 -27.51 -22.77
N HIS A 319 10.69 -28.76 -22.30
CA HIS A 319 10.21 -29.13 -20.97
C HIS A 319 11.36 -29.17 -19.95
N PHE A 320 11.06 -28.79 -18.71
CA PHE A 320 11.93 -28.98 -17.55
C PHE A 320 11.07 -29.11 -16.29
N ASP A 321 10.18 -30.10 -16.30
CA ASP A 321 9.11 -30.31 -15.32
C ASP A 321 9.63 -30.45 -13.88
N ILE A 322 8.80 -30.04 -12.92
CA ILE A 322 9.15 -30.03 -11.50
C ILE A 322 8.73 -31.36 -10.89
N GLU A 323 9.69 -32.24 -10.59
CA GLU A 323 9.48 -33.49 -9.87
C GLU A 323 8.71 -33.28 -8.54
N VAL A 324 7.63 -34.03 -8.33
CA VAL A 324 6.87 -34.07 -7.07
C VAL A 324 7.38 -35.25 -6.23
N PRO A 325 8.00 -35.01 -5.06
CA PRO A 325 8.56 -36.10 -4.25
C PRO A 325 7.53 -37.19 -3.89
N PRO A 326 7.94 -38.46 -3.71
CA PRO A 326 7.05 -39.58 -3.34
C PRO A 326 6.16 -39.30 -2.11
N HIS A 327 6.67 -38.52 -1.15
CA HIS A 327 5.98 -38.17 0.09
C HIS A 327 5.47 -36.71 0.14
N ASP A 328 5.15 -36.09 -1.00
CA ASP A 328 4.51 -34.75 -0.99
C ASP A 328 3.10 -34.81 -0.35
N PRO A 329 2.82 -34.02 0.70
CA PRO A 329 1.57 -34.14 1.47
C PRO A 329 0.33 -33.56 0.76
N PHE A 330 0.48 -33.03 -0.46
CA PHE A 330 -0.60 -32.42 -1.23
C PHE A 330 -0.74 -32.99 -2.65
N PHE A 331 0.29 -32.90 -3.49
CA PHE A 331 0.18 -33.26 -4.92
C PHE A 331 0.10 -34.77 -5.16
N ARG A 332 0.74 -35.60 -4.31
CA ARG A 332 0.64 -37.07 -4.39
C ARG A 332 -0.78 -37.60 -4.15
N LYS A 333 -1.62 -36.87 -3.41
CA LYS A 333 -3.06 -37.19 -3.24
C LYS A 333 -3.86 -37.10 -4.54
N PHE A 334 -3.33 -36.42 -5.55
CA PHE A 334 -3.89 -36.33 -6.89
C PHE A 334 -3.10 -37.17 -7.92
N LYS A 335 -2.30 -38.15 -7.44
CA LYS A 335 -1.45 -39.05 -8.23
C LYS A 335 -0.41 -38.34 -9.13
N LEU A 336 -0.05 -37.09 -8.82
CA LEU A 336 0.93 -36.33 -9.59
C LEU A 336 2.38 -36.77 -9.27
N ASN A 337 3.14 -37.09 -10.33
CA ASN A 337 4.58 -37.35 -10.29
C ASN A 337 5.42 -36.08 -10.56
N ALA A 338 4.87 -35.10 -11.28
CA ALA A 338 5.53 -33.85 -11.63
C ALA A 338 4.52 -32.69 -11.76
N LEU A 339 4.99 -31.45 -11.83
CA LEU A 339 4.22 -30.25 -12.20
C LEU A 339 4.78 -29.68 -13.52
N PRO A 340 3.94 -29.43 -14.54
CA PRO A 340 4.37 -28.91 -15.84
C PRO A 340 5.17 -27.61 -15.77
N PHE A 341 6.34 -27.56 -16.41
CA PHE A 341 7.21 -26.39 -16.49
C PHE A 341 7.93 -26.32 -17.84
N ARG A 342 7.63 -25.28 -18.63
CA ARG A 342 8.33 -24.95 -19.88
C ARG A 342 9.51 -24.02 -19.63
N ARG A 343 10.62 -24.28 -20.31
CA ARG A 343 11.84 -23.44 -20.31
C ARG A 343 11.58 -22.05 -20.88
N SER A 344 12.41 -21.09 -20.50
CA SER A 344 12.33 -19.71 -21.00
C SER A 344 12.83 -19.59 -22.44
N LEU A 345 12.27 -18.63 -23.17
CA LEU A 345 12.68 -18.28 -24.53
C LEU A 345 14.18 -17.95 -24.59
N ALA A 346 14.90 -18.59 -25.50
CA ALA A 346 16.31 -18.33 -25.75
C ALA A 346 16.48 -17.01 -26.54
N CYS A 347 17.39 -16.17 -26.08
CA CYS A 347 17.72 -14.92 -26.77
C CYS A 347 18.79 -15.13 -27.85
N CYS A 348 18.60 -14.53 -29.02
CA CYS A 348 19.61 -14.55 -30.07
C CYS A 348 20.75 -13.59 -29.73
N ARG A 349 21.91 -14.14 -29.33
CA ARG A 349 23.09 -13.36 -28.91
C ARG A 349 23.92 -12.81 -30.09
N CYS A 350 23.55 -13.14 -31.34
CA CYS A 350 24.33 -12.95 -32.57
C CYS A 350 25.72 -13.62 -32.57
N ARG A 351 26.01 -14.52 -31.62
CA ARG A 351 27.29 -15.25 -31.48
C ARG A 351 27.08 -16.56 -30.72
N VAL A 352 28.06 -17.45 -30.82
CA VAL A 352 28.19 -18.65 -29.98
C VAL A 352 28.50 -18.28 -28.51
N GLY A 353 28.21 -19.21 -27.61
CA GLY A 353 28.31 -19.08 -26.16
C GLY A 353 27.09 -19.67 -25.43
N PRO A 354 27.05 -19.62 -24.09
CA PRO A 354 25.92 -20.11 -23.30
C PRO A 354 24.60 -19.37 -23.60
N ARG A 355 23.47 -20.02 -23.28
CA ARG A 355 22.12 -19.52 -23.47
C ARG A 355 21.85 -18.26 -22.63
N GLU A 356 21.23 -17.27 -23.25
CA GLU A 356 20.62 -16.14 -22.56
C GLU A 356 19.11 -16.15 -22.73
N GLN A 357 18.40 -15.39 -21.90
CA GLN A 357 16.94 -15.32 -21.91
C GLN A 357 16.46 -13.96 -22.41
N THR A 358 15.36 -13.97 -23.17
CA THR A 358 14.80 -12.75 -23.78
C THR A 358 13.89 -12.00 -22.80
N ASN A 359 14.16 -10.73 -22.52
CA ASN A 359 13.19 -9.86 -21.85
C ASN A 359 12.24 -9.26 -22.90
N SER A 360 10.96 -9.62 -22.88
CA SER A 360 9.93 -9.06 -23.78
C SER A 360 9.34 -7.71 -23.32
N ARG A 361 9.91 -7.11 -22.28
CA ARG A 361 9.58 -5.75 -21.82
C ARG A 361 10.77 -4.80 -22.01
N THR A 362 10.48 -3.51 -22.09
CA THR A 362 11.48 -2.47 -21.86
C THR A 362 12.08 -2.66 -20.48
N SER A 363 13.37 -2.35 -20.31
CA SER A 363 13.99 -2.40 -18.97
C SER A 363 13.62 -1.17 -18.13
N PHE A 364 13.24 -0.07 -18.78
CA PHE A 364 12.92 1.21 -18.17
C PHE A 364 11.62 1.17 -17.34
N ILE A 365 11.49 2.15 -16.44
CA ILE A 365 10.23 2.43 -15.75
C ILE A 365 9.49 3.46 -16.62
N ASP A 366 8.89 2.97 -17.70
CA ASP A 366 8.29 3.76 -18.80
C ASP A 366 6.80 3.46 -19.03
N ALA A 367 6.17 2.74 -18.10
CA ALA A 367 4.77 2.36 -18.17
C ALA A 367 4.38 1.55 -19.43
N SER A 368 5.32 0.82 -20.05
CA SER A 368 5.03 -0.13 -21.13
C SER A 368 3.94 -1.14 -20.77
N HIS A 369 3.81 -1.53 -19.48
CA HIS A 369 2.71 -2.38 -19.02
C HIS A 369 1.30 -1.74 -19.11
N ILE A 370 1.23 -0.41 -19.27
CA ILE A 370 0.01 0.35 -19.55
C ILE A 370 -0.11 0.65 -21.06
N TYR A 371 0.99 1.05 -21.71
CA TYR A 371 0.97 1.61 -23.08
C TYR A 371 1.32 0.63 -24.21
N GLY A 372 1.88 -0.54 -23.90
CA GLY A 372 2.40 -1.51 -24.87
C GLY A 372 3.86 -1.26 -25.24
N THR A 373 4.53 -2.33 -25.67
CA THR A 373 5.94 -2.32 -26.16
C THR A 373 6.07 -2.23 -27.68
N SER A 374 4.95 -2.17 -28.42
CA SER A 374 4.92 -1.97 -29.87
C SER A 374 3.87 -0.95 -30.27
N LYS A 375 3.99 -0.40 -31.49
CA LYS A 375 3.04 0.59 -32.02
C LYS A 375 1.61 0.04 -32.01
N GLU A 376 1.44 -1.21 -32.42
CA GLU A 376 0.14 -1.80 -32.69
C GLU A 376 -0.59 -2.20 -31.41
N ILE A 377 0.14 -2.59 -30.35
CA ILE A 377 -0.43 -2.72 -29.00
C ILE A 377 -0.92 -1.34 -28.53
N SER A 378 -0.10 -0.29 -28.67
CA SER A 378 -0.45 1.07 -28.24
C SER A 378 -1.64 1.64 -29.01
N ASP A 379 -1.63 1.56 -30.33
CA ASP A 379 -2.74 1.92 -31.23
C ASP A 379 -4.03 1.16 -30.87
N SER A 380 -3.92 -0.14 -30.57
CA SER A 380 -5.07 -0.93 -30.14
C SER A 380 -5.73 -0.37 -28.88
N LEU A 381 -4.95 0.28 -28.00
CA LEU A 381 -5.37 0.83 -26.70
C LEU A 381 -5.78 2.31 -26.78
N ARG A 382 -5.35 3.08 -27.78
CA ARG A 382 -5.69 4.51 -27.96
C ARG A 382 -7.07 4.76 -28.58
N VAL A 383 -7.71 5.87 -28.25
CA VAL A 383 -8.99 6.32 -28.87
C VAL A 383 -8.74 7.05 -30.20
N PHE A 384 -7.55 7.65 -30.38
CA PHE A 384 -7.28 8.63 -31.43
C PHE A 384 -8.24 9.83 -31.40
N ARG A 385 -8.49 10.33 -30.18
CA ARG A 385 -9.20 11.58 -29.90
C ARG A 385 -8.82 12.12 -28.53
N GLY A 386 -8.30 13.35 -28.48
CA GLY A 386 -7.99 14.06 -27.23
C GLY A 386 -6.87 13.44 -26.38
N GLY A 387 -5.99 12.63 -26.99
CA GLY A 387 -4.91 11.92 -26.34
C GLY A 387 -5.34 10.75 -25.46
N LEU A 388 -6.55 10.20 -25.64
CA LEU A 388 -7.17 9.27 -24.70
C LEU A 388 -6.85 7.79 -24.95
N LEU A 389 -6.80 7.00 -23.87
CA LEU A 389 -6.88 5.54 -23.87
C LEU A 389 -8.35 5.05 -23.86
N LYS A 390 -8.63 3.99 -24.61
CA LYS A 390 -9.93 3.31 -24.67
C LYS A 390 -10.32 2.81 -23.27
N SER A 391 -11.59 2.97 -22.91
CA SER A 391 -12.15 2.49 -21.64
C SER A 391 -13.63 2.19 -21.77
N GLN A 392 -14.17 1.39 -20.85
CA GLN A 392 -15.61 1.05 -20.77
C GLN A 392 -16.18 1.52 -19.42
N ALA A 393 -17.47 1.86 -19.35
CA ALA A 393 -18.08 2.37 -18.12
C ALA A 393 -19.39 1.65 -17.71
N PRO A 394 -19.39 0.31 -17.55
CA PRO A 394 -20.61 -0.50 -17.38
C PRO A 394 -21.45 -0.17 -16.13
N ARG A 395 -20.90 0.57 -15.16
CA ARG A 395 -21.62 1.15 -14.01
C ARG A 395 -21.25 2.63 -13.77
N GLY A 396 -21.12 3.42 -14.85
CA GLY A 396 -20.82 4.86 -14.77
C GLY A 396 -19.46 5.16 -14.11
N SER A 397 -18.47 4.28 -14.31
CA SER A 397 -17.15 4.34 -13.68
C SER A 397 -16.15 3.70 -14.65
N PRO A 398 -15.16 4.43 -15.20
CA PRO A 398 -14.28 3.89 -16.24
C PRO A 398 -13.44 2.70 -15.76
N LEU A 399 -13.44 1.63 -16.53
CA LEU A 399 -12.64 0.43 -16.38
C LEU A 399 -11.78 0.23 -17.65
N LEU A 400 -10.77 -0.62 -17.54
CA LEU A 400 -9.93 -1.06 -18.66
C LEU A 400 -10.78 -1.58 -19.84
N PRO A 401 -10.33 -1.42 -21.11
CA PRO A 401 -11.06 -1.92 -22.27
C PRO A 401 -11.12 -3.46 -22.29
N GLN A 402 -12.11 -4.01 -22.99
CA GLN A 402 -12.28 -5.47 -23.13
C GLN A 402 -11.22 -6.09 -24.06
N SER A 403 -10.89 -7.36 -23.82
CA SER A 403 -10.10 -8.23 -24.71
C SER A 403 -10.60 -8.18 -26.16
N MET A 404 -9.66 -8.16 -27.12
CA MET A 404 -9.97 -8.25 -28.56
C MET A 404 -10.22 -9.69 -29.03
N HIS A 405 -9.89 -10.69 -28.21
CA HIS A 405 -9.96 -12.11 -28.58
C HIS A 405 -10.70 -12.94 -27.51
N PRO A 406 -11.96 -12.60 -27.19
CA PRO A 406 -12.68 -13.10 -26.02
C PRO A 406 -13.09 -14.58 -26.09
N ASN A 407 -12.96 -15.25 -27.25
CA ASN A 407 -13.17 -16.70 -27.37
C ASN A 407 -11.91 -17.51 -26.98
N ASN A 408 -10.81 -16.82 -26.69
CA ASN A 408 -9.46 -17.27 -27.05
C ASN A 408 -8.39 -16.83 -26.01
N ASP A 409 -8.72 -15.89 -25.12
CA ASP A 409 -7.91 -15.45 -23.99
C ASP A 409 -8.06 -16.38 -22.75
N SER A 410 -7.33 -16.10 -21.66
CA SER A 410 -7.24 -17.01 -20.52
C SER A 410 -8.39 -16.92 -19.49
N CYS A 411 -9.41 -16.07 -19.71
CA CYS A 411 -10.43 -15.85 -18.68
C CYS A 411 -11.85 -15.58 -19.17
N SER A 412 -12.05 -15.22 -20.44
CA SER A 412 -13.34 -14.82 -20.94
C SER A 412 -14.31 -16.01 -21.03
N ALA A 413 -15.57 -15.73 -20.72
CA ALA A 413 -16.71 -16.60 -20.96
C ALA A 413 -17.78 -15.77 -21.70
N PRO A 414 -17.68 -15.62 -23.04
CA PRO A 414 -18.51 -14.69 -23.82
C PRO A 414 -20.00 -15.02 -23.73
N GLY A 415 -20.36 -16.31 -23.78
CA GLY A 415 -21.73 -16.80 -23.55
C GLY A 415 -22.27 -16.60 -22.12
N ARG A 416 -21.51 -15.93 -21.24
CA ARG A 416 -21.93 -15.47 -19.91
C ARG A 416 -21.70 -13.96 -19.70
N GLY A 417 -21.46 -13.20 -20.77
CA GLY A 417 -21.21 -11.75 -20.74
C GLY A 417 -19.95 -11.34 -19.98
N LYS A 418 -18.99 -12.26 -19.80
CA LYS A 418 -17.82 -12.07 -18.93
C LYS A 418 -16.55 -12.02 -19.77
N ILE A 419 -16.04 -10.80 -19.99
CA ILE A 419 -14.89 -10.55 -20.86
C ILE A 419 -13.69 -10.05 -20.04
N CYS A 420 -12.49 -10.52 -20.34
CA CYS A 420 -11.25 -10.04 -19.73
C CYS A 420 -10.97 -8.58 -20.08
N PHE A 421 -10.16 -7.91 -19.27
CA PHE A 421 -9.61 -6.61 -19.60
C PHE A 421 -8.33 -6.76 -20.44
N ARG A 422 -7.94 -5.70 -21.16
CA ARG A 422 -6.60 -5.59 -21.78
C ARG A 422 -5.90 -4.29 -21.38
N SER A 423 -4.58 -4.30 -21.50
CA SER A 423 -3.67 -3.19 -21.20
C SER A 423 -2.39 -3.39 -22.03
N GLY A 424 -1.33 -2.60 -21.82
CA GLY A 424 -0.04 -2.85 -22.45
C GLY A 424 0.59 -4.21 -22.08
N ASP A 425 0.21 -4.76 -20.92
CA ASP A 425 0.60 -6.07 -20.44
C ASP A 425 -0.58 -7.04 -20.28
N PHE A 426 -0.52 -8.19 -20.95
CA PHE A 426 -1.54 -9.25 -20.91
C PHE A 426 -1.78 -9.84 -19.50
N ARG A 427 -0.78 -9.75 -18.60
CA ARG A 427 -0.91 -10.26 -17.22
C ARG A 427 -1.83 -9.37 -16.37
N VAL A 428 -2.38 -8.27 -16.90
CA VAL A 428 -3.32 -7.35 -16.21
C VAL A 428 -4.47 -8.06 -15.48
N ASN A 429 -4.98 -9.19 -16.00
CA ASN A 429 -6.07 -9.95 -15.39
C ASN A 429 -5.62 -10.90 -14.25
N GLN A 430 -4.31 -11.05 -14.00
CA GLN A 430 -3.76 -12.15 -13.20
C GLN A 430 -4.29 -12.18 -11.76
N ASN A 431 -4.48 -11.04 -11.10
CA ASN A 431 -5.12 -10.97 -9.78
C ASN A 431 -5.83 -9.62 -9.55
N PRO A 432 -6.83 -9.53 -8.65
CA PRO A 432 -7.64 -8.31 -8.48
C PRO A 432 -6.86 -7.07 -8.06
N GLY A 433 -5.75 -7.21 -7.32
CA GLY A 433 -4.92 -6.07 -6.90
C GLY A 433 -4.17 -5.44 -8.07
N LEU A 434 -3.60 -6.27 -8.94
CA LEU A 434 -2.93 -5.83 -10.17
C LEU A 434 -3.90 -5.14 -11.13
N THR A 435 -5.03 -5.77 -11.46
CA THR A 435 -6.05 -5.19 -12.37
C THR A 435 -6.59 -3.86 -11.87
N THR A 436 -6.70 -3.70 -10.55
CA THR A 436 -7.09 -2.44 -9.89
C THR A 436 -6.07 -1.33 -10.14
N LEU A 437 -4.76 -1.61 -10.06
CA LEU A 437 -3.71 -0.63 -10.34
C LEU A 437 -3.65 -0.20 -11.80
N HIS A 438 -3.70 -1.13 -12.76
CA HIS A 438 -3.81 -0.79 -14.19
C HIS A 438 -5.01 0.13 -14.47
N THR A 439 -6.16 -0.13 -13.82
CA THR A 439 -7.35 0.72 -13.97
C THR A 439 -7.14 2.13 -13.39
N ILE A 440 -6.43 2.27 -12.25
CA ILE A 440 -6.12 3.57 -11.64
C ILE A 440 -5.18 4.40 -12.52
N PHE A 441 -4.14 3.80 -13.10
CA PHE A 441 -3.20 4.52 -13.96
C PHE A 441 -3.79 4.86 -15.34
N LEU A 442 -4.65 4.00 -15.93
CA LEU A 442 -5.41 4.36 -17.14
C LEU A 442 -6.33 5.57 -16.88
N ARG A 443 -6.99 5.62 -15.71
CA ARG A 443 -7.79 6.78 -15.30
C ARG A 443 -6.92 8.03 -15.18
N ASP A 444 -5.73 7.91 -14.60
CA ASP A 444 -4.83 9.06 -14.41
C ASP A 444 -4.38 9.66 -15.76
N HIS A 445 -4.00 8.81 -16.72
CA HIS A 445 -3.74 9.22 -18.10
C HIS A 445 -4.95 9.97 -18.69
N ASN A 446 -6.12 9.33 -18.72
CA ASN A 446 -7.34 9.93 -19.28
C ASN A 446 -7.82 11.20 -18.54
N ARG A 447 -7.40 11.40 -17.30
CA ARG A 447 -7.68 12.60 -16.50
C ARG A 447 -6.69 13.73 -16.82
N ILE A 448 -5.41 13.41 -17.02
CA ILE A 448 -4.36 14.36 -17.39
C ILE A 448 -4.55 14.82 -18.84
N ALA A 449 -4.80 13.91 -19.80
CA ALA A 449 -5.04 14.23 -21.21
C ALA A 449 -6.18 15.26 -21.39
N ARG A 450 -7.34 15.06 -20.72
CA ARG A 450 -8.45 16.02 -20.76
C ARG A 450 -8.09 17.39 -20.19
N LYS A 451 -7.25 17.45 -19.15
CA LYS A 451 -6.77 18.73 -18.60
C LYS A 451 -5.80 19.43 -19.55
N LEU A 452 -4.89 18.67 -20.18
CA LEU A 452 -3.97 19.22 -21.18
C LEU A 452 -4.73 19.76 -22.40
N ALA A 453 -5.75 19.05 -22.89
CA ALA A 453 -6.60 19.51 -23.99
C ALA A 453 -7.38 20.78 -23.65
N ALA A 454 -7.90 20.90 -22.42
CA ALA A 454 -8.59 22.11 -21.96
C ALA A 454 -7.66 23.33 -21.79
N ILE A 455 -6.38 23.10 -21.44
CA ILE A 455 -5.36 24.15 -21.29
C ILE A 455 -4.70 24.50 -22.64
N ASN A 456 -4.66 23.55 -23.58
CA ASN A 456 -3.99 23.68 -24.88
C ASN A 456 -4.94 23.24 -26.01
N PRO A 457 -5.96 24.04 -26.38
CA PRO A 457 -6.98 23.64 -27.37
C PRO A 457 -6.41 23.33 -28.77
N MET A 458 -5.23 23.87 -29.09
CA MET A 458 -4.54 23.69 -30.38
C MET A 458 -3.63 22.46 -30.45
N TRP A 459 -3.59 21.58 -29.43
CA TRP A 459 -2.79 20.35 -29.49
C TRP A 459 -3.57 19.19 -30.10
N ASP A 460 -2.94 18.48 -31.03
CA ASP A 460 -3.47 17.26 -31.64
C ASP A 460 -3.48 16.04 -30.68
N ASP A 461 -4.06 14.92 -31.13
CA ASP A 461 -4.14 13.68 -30.35
C ASP A 461 -2.77 13.09 -30.00
N GLU A 462 -1.79 13.18 -30.89
CA GLU A 462 -0.46 12.59 -30.68
C GLU A 462 0.31 13.36 -29.62
N ARG A 463 0.33 14.69 -29.72
CA ARG A 463 0.96 15.57 -28.73
C ARG A 463 0.27 15.45 -27.37
N LEU A 464 -1.06 15.38 -27.34
CA LEU A 464 -1.81 15.12 -26.10
C LEU A 464 -1.47 13.75 -25.51
N PHE A 465 -1.43 12.70 -26.34
CA PHE A 465 -1.09 11.34 -25.90
C PHE A 465 0.34 11.26 -25.35
N GLN A 466 1.34 11.73 -26.10
CA GLN A 466 2.76 11.62 -25.74
C GLN A 466 3.13 12.48 -24.52
N VAL A 467 2.63 13.71 -24.42
CA VAL A 467 2.86 14.54 -23.22
C VAL A 467 2.15 13.92 -22.00
N THR A 468 0.95 13.37 -22.16
CA THR A 468 0.27 12.64 -21.07
C THR A 468 1.03 11.38 -20.66
N LYS A 469 1.50 10.58 -21.64
CA LYS A 469 2.31 9.38 -21.45
C LYS A 469 3.55 9.72 -20.60
N ARG A 470 4.35 10.68 -21.04
CA ARG A 470 5.56 11.16 -20.37
C ARG A 470 5.31 11.70 -18.96
N ILE A 471 4.19 12.37 -18.69
CA ILE A 471 3.80 12.80 -17.33
C ILE A 471 3.44 11.60 -16.44
N VAL A 472 2.74 10.59 -16.96
CA VAL A 472 2.40 9.37 -16.21
C VAL A 472 3.64 8.51 -15.93
N GLU A 473 4.57 8.41 -16.88
CA GLU A 473 5.91 7.83 -16.68
C GLU A 473 6.62 8.51 -15.52
N ALA A 474 6.75 9.84 -15.57
CA ALA A 474 7.42 10.62 -14.53
C ALA A 474 6.75 10.48 -13.15
N ARG A 475 5.42 10.39 -13.09
CA ARG A 475 4.66 10.11 -11.86
C ARG A 475 4.93 8.70 -11.32
N LEU A 476 5.03 7.69 -12.18
CA LEU A 476 5.37 6.31 -11.80
C LEU A 476 6.83 6.22 -11.30
N GLN A 477 7.77 6.84 -12.00
CA GLN A 477 9.17 6.92 -11.59
C GLN A 477 9.32 7.63 -10.25
N HIS A 478 8.74 8.81 -10.08
CA HIS A 478 8.82 9.56 -8.82
C HIS A 478 8.26 8.76 -7.64
N VAL A 479 7.06 8.18 -7.76
CA VAL A 479 6.48 7.31 -6.71
C VAL A 479 7.38 6.10 -6.41
N THR A 480 8.00 5.51 -7.43
CA THR A 480 8.87 4.35 -7.28
C THR A 480 10.11 4.67 -6.44
N PHE A 481 10.83 5.75 -6.76
CA PHE A 481 12.06 6.13 -6.06
C PHE A 481 11.81 6.88 -4.73
N ASN A 482 10.68 7.60 -4.59
CA ASN A 482 10.32 8.36 -3.40
C ASN A 482 9.58 7.53 -2.34
N GLU A 483 8.54 6.77 -2.75
CA GLU A 483 7.66 6.05 -1.81
C GLU A 483 7.93 4.55 -1.72
N TRP A 484 8.15 3.84 -2.84
CA TRP A 484 8.21 2.38 -2.83
C TRP A 484 9.59 1.85 -2.47
N LEU A 485 10.61 2.13 -3.29
CA LEU A 485 11.95 1.55 -3.20
C LEU A 485 12.61 1.72 -1.81
N PRO A 486 12.53 2.88 -1.12
CA PRO A 486 13.13 3.05 0.21
C PRO A 486 12.63 2.07 1.27
N LEU A 487 11.39 1.58 1.14
CA LEU A 487 10.77 0.65 2.10
C LEU A 487 11.36 -0.77 1.98
N PHE A 488 11.78 -1.13 0.76
CA PHE A 488 12.31 -2.45 0.43
C PHE A 488 13.83 -2.51 0.53
N VAL A 489 14.59 -1.58 -0.06
CA VAL A 489 16.07 -1.59 0.01
C VAL A 489 16.62 -0.85 1.24
N GLY A 490 15.85 0.01 1.90
CA GLY A 490 16.28 0.74 3.09
C GLY A 490 17.19 1.95 2.83
N SER A 491 17.28 2.84 3.81
CA SER A 491 17.94 4.16 3.69
C SER A 491 19.42 4.11 3.32
N LYS A 492 20.18 3.14 3.84
CA LYS A 492 21.62 2.99 3.55
C LYS A 492 21.89 2.62 2.08
N ALA A 493 21.06 1.75 1.49
CA ALA A 493 21.17 1.41 0.06
C ALA A 493 20.72 2.56 -0.84
N MET A 494 19.62 3.25 -0.47
CA MET A 494 19.15 4.45 -1.19
C MET A 494 20.23 5.55 -1.27
N ALA A 495 21.08 5.67 -0.24
CA ALA A 495 22.21 6.60 -0.23
C ALA A 495 23.41 6.05 -1.04
N LYS A 496 23.86 4.81 -0.78
CA LYS A 496 25.03 4.19 -1.45
C LYS A 496 24.93 4.24 -2.99
N TYR A 497 23.74 4.01 -3.53
CA TYR A 497 23.49 3.94 -4.97
C TYR A 497 22.91 5.24 -5.56
N ASP A 498 22.86 6.33 -4.78
CA ASP A 498 22.26 7.62 -5.17
C ASP A 498 20.89 7.48 -5.86
N LEU A 499 19.97 6.81 -5.15
CA LEU A 499 18.64 6.44 -5.65
C LEU A 499 17.54 7.40 -5.20
N ARG A 500 17.85 8.34 -4.29
CA ARG A 500 16.85 9.32 -3.82
C ARG A 500 16.52 10.31 -4.93
N PRO A 501 15.26 10.79 -4.99
CA PRO A 501 14.93 12.00 -5.72
C PRO A 501 15.62 13.24 -5.12
N LEU A 502 15.91 14.24 -5.95
CA LEU A 502 16.32 15.55 -5.48
C LEU A 502 15.11 16.35 -4.97
N LYS A 503 15.38 17.35 -4.12
CA LYS A 503 14.36 18.30 -3.63
C LYS A 503 14.10 19.46 -4.61
N ALA A 504 15.13 19.85 -5.36
CA ALA A 504 15.16 20.98 -6.28
C ALA A 504 16.23 20.74 -7.36
N GLY A 505 16.25 21.54 -8.43
CA GLY A 505 17.22 21.41 -9.52
C GLY A 505 17.09 20.10 -10.31
N PHE A 506 18.19 19.70 -10.97
CA PHE A 506 18.26 18.56 -11.89
C PHE A 506 19.36 17.56 -11.53
N THR A 507 19.21 16.34 -12.03
CA THR A 507 20.26 15.31 -12.13
C THR A 507 20.78 15.26 -13.57
N SER A 508 21.81 14.46 -13.85
CA SER A 508 22.40 14.32 -15.20
C SER A 508 22.41 12.86 -15.65
N TYR A 509 22.05 12.64 -16.92
CA TYR A 509 22.11 11.34 -17.59
C TYR A 509 23.55 10.81 -17.68
N LYS A 510 23.75 9.50 -17.55
CA LYS A 510 25.06 8.84 -17.64
C LYS A 510 25.07 7.83 -18.81
N PRO A 511 25.47 8.22 -20.03
CA PRO A 511 25.37 7.37 -21.22
C PRO A 511 26.19 6.08 -21.16
N ASN A 512 27.19 5.99 -20.27
CA ASN A 512 28.00 4.79 -20.07
C ASN A 512 27.37 3.78 -19.08
N VAL A 513 26.19 4.08 -18.51
CA VAL A 513 25.45 3.18 -17.62
C VAL A 513 24.44 2.38 -18.45
N ASP A 514 24.66 1.06 -18.54
CA ASP A 514 23.74 0.14 -19.21
C ASP A 514 22.48 -0.13 -18.34
N PRO A 515 21.27 0.26 -18.79
CA PRO A 515 19.98 0.05 -18.11
C PRO A 515 19.40 -1.36 -18.30
N THR A 516 19.94 -2.20 -19.19
CA THR A 516 19.33 -3.48 -19.57
C THR A 516 19.20 -4.42 -18.38
N THR A 517 18.01 -4.99 -18.16
CA THR A 517 17.66 -5.79 -16.97
C THR A 517 18.63 -6.96 -16.74
N PHE A 518 18.90 -7.25 -15.46
CA PHE A 518 19.66 -8.42 -15.05
C PHE A 518 18.78 -9.67 -14.91
N ASN A 519 19.28 -10.77 -15.45
CA ASN A 519 18.72 -12.11 -15.32
C ASN A 519 18.57 -12.51 -13.84
N GLU A 520 19.53 -12.18 -12.98
CA GLU A 520 19.45 -12.38 -11.52
C GLU A 520 18.33 -11.57 -10.86
N PHE A 521 18.02 -10.38 -11.38
CA PHE A 521 16.91 -9.55 -10.91
C PHE A 521 15.57 -10.14 -11.35
N ALA A 522 15.43 -10.50 -12.64
CA ALA A 522 14.21 -11.04 -13.23
C ALA A 522 13.87 -12.49 -12.81
N ALA A 523 14.89 -13.33 -12.60
CA ALA A 523 14.72 -14.75 -12.26
C ALA A 523 14.66 -15.00 -10.74
N ALA A 524 15.27 -14.14 -9.91
CA ALA A 524 15.35 -14.36 -8.46
C ALA A 524 15.06 -13.12 -7.60
N ALA A 525 15.85 -12.04 -7.70
CA ALA A 525 15.84 -11.00 -6.67
C ALA A 525 14.52 -10.22 -6.61
N MET A 526 14.00 -9.73 -7.74
CA MET A 526 12.72 -8.99 -7.76
C MET A 526 11.51 -9.90 -7.44
N ARG A 527 11.71 -11.23 -7.41
CA ARG A 527 10.67 -12.20 -7.01
C ARG A 527 10.46 -12.30 -5.51
N PHE A 528 11.24 -11.57 -4.68
CA PHE A 528 10.99 -11.52 -3.23
C PHE A 528 9.51 -11.22 -2.91
N GLY A 529 8.86 -10.42 -3.76
CA GLY A 529 7.44 -10.05 -3.68
C GLY A 529 6.47 -11.23 -3.62
N HIS A 530 6.84 -12.41 -4.12
CA HIS A 530 6.03 -13.63 -4.02
C HIS A 530 5.85 -14.10 -2.57
N SER A 531 6.85 -13.89 -1.70
CA SER A 531 6.69 -14.13 -0.25
C SER A 531 5.72 -13.14 0.41
N ASN A 532 5.52 -11.95 -0.18
CA ASN A 532 4.58 -10.94 0.30
C ASN A 532 3.12 -11.16 -0.18
N ILE A 533 2.83 -12.24 -0.95
CA ILE A 533 1.47 -12.49 -1.48
C ILE A 533 0.55 -13.04 -0.38
N TYR A 534 -0.63 -12.41 -0.22
CA TYR A 534 -1.64 -12.84 0.74
C TYR A 534 -2.84 -13.52 0.08
N LYS A 535 -3.33 -14.62 0.67
CA LYS A 535 -4.44 -15.47 0.17
C LYS A 535 -5.80 -14.82 -0.02
N ARG A 536 -6.01 -13.57 0.43
CA ARG A 536 -7.32 -12.92 0.51
C ARG A 536 -7.19 -11.42 0.22
N PHE A 537 -7.99 -10.88 -0.70
CA PHE A 537 -8.25 -9.45 -0.78
C PHE A 537 -9.60 -9.18 -0.09
N TYR A 538 -9.58 -8.39 0.97
CA TYR A 538 -10.79 -8.02 1.71
C TYR A 538 -11.52 -6.89 0.98
N LEU A 539 -12.83 -6.98 0.82
CA LEU A 539 -13.61 -5.88 0.26
C LEU A 539 -14.09 -4.97 1.40
N VAL A 540 -13.68 -3.69 1.34
CA VAL A 540 -13.96 -2.71 2.40
C VAL A 540 -14.83 -1.57 1.85
N GLY A 541 -16.08 -1.52 2.34
CA GLY A 541 -17.06 -0.52 1.91
C GLY A 541 -16.72 0.93 2.34
N PRO A 542 -17.40 1.94 1.77
CA PRO A 542 -17.07 3.35 2.00
C PRO A 542 -17.14 3.79 3.47
N ARG A 543 -18.09 3.27 4.26
CA ARG A 543 -18.23 3.55 5.70
C ARG A 543 -17.13 2.89 6.56
N GLY A 544 -16.18 2.19 5.95
CA GLY A 544 -15.09 1.49 6.63
C GLY A 544 -15.52 0.27 7.44
N SER A 545 -16.77 -0.20 7.28
CA SER A 545 -17.36 -1.36 7.92
C SER A 545 -16.59 -2.67 7.64
N HIS A 546 -16.89 -3.70 8.45
CA HIS A 546 -16.17 -4.97 8.48
C HIS A 546 -16.27 -5.77 7.17
N HIS A 547 -15.39 -6.77 7.04
CA HIS A 547 -15.09 -7.50 5.80
C HIS A 547 -16.22 -8.45 5.34
N ALA A 548 -17.39 -7.90 5.02
CA ALA A 548 -18.59 -8.64 4.60
C ALA A 548 -18.38 -9.50 3.33
N CYS A 549 -17.38 -9.17 2.50
CA CYS A 549 -17.00 -9.98 1.35
C CYS A 549 -15.47 -10.07 1.22
N VAL A 550 -14.97 -11.20 0.72
CA VAL A 550 -13.54 -11.50 0.55
C VAL A 550 -13.32 -12.18 -0.80
N LEU A 551 -12.38 -11.68 -1.60
CA LEU A 551 -11.88 -12.38 -2.78
C LEU A 551 -10.73 -13.30 -2.38
N HIS A 552 -10.95 -14.60 -2.44
CA HIS A 552 -9.93 -15.61 -2.16
C HIS A 552 -9.01 -15.77 -3.38
N LEU A 553 -7.70 -15.59 -3.21
CA LEU A 553 -6.75 -15.58 -4.32
C LEU A 553 -6.76 -16.90 -5.12
N LYS A 554 -6.84 -18.05 -4.41
CA LYS A 554 -7.01 -19.40 -4.98
C LYS A 554 -8.27 -19.62 -5.86
N ASP A 555 -9.15 -18.62 -5.90
CA ASP A 555 -10.40 -18.59 -6.65
C ASP A 555 -10.51 -17.34 -7.54
N SER A 556 -9.52 -16.44 -7.53
CA SER A 556 -9.58 -15.10 -8.15
C SER A 556 -8.49 -14.86 -9.20
N TYR A 557 -7.58 -15.82 -9.42
CA TYR A 557 -6.64 -15.77 -10.54
C TYR A 557 -7.39 -15.70 -11.87
N PHE A 558 -6.99 -14.78 -12.76
CA PHE A 558 -7.63 -14.56 -14.06
C PHE A 558 -9.16 -14.40 -13.98
N ARG A 559 -9.68 -13.78 -12.92
CA ARG A 559 -11.13 -13.57 -12.74
C ARG A 559 -11.42 -12.11 -12.37
N PRO A 560 -11.25 -11.18 -13.32
CA PRO A 560 -11.43 -9.74 -13.10
C PRO A 560 -12.90 -9.33 -12.85
N PHE A 561 -13.85 -10.24 -13.08
CA PHE A 561 -15.30 -9.96 -13.13
C PHE A 561 -15.88 -9.17 -11.96
N PRO A 562 -15.47 -9.35 -10.68
CA PRO A 562 -15.96 -8.50 -9.58
C PRO A 562 -15.70 -7.00 -9.78
N LEU A 563 -14.73 -6.60 -10.61
CA LEU A 563 -14.46 -5.19 -10.90
C LEU A 563 -15.55 -4.57 -11.79
N TYR A 564 -16.22 -5.36 -12.65
CA TYR A 564 -17.44 -4.94 -13.35
C TYR A 564 -18.59 -4.68 -12.35
N ASP A 565 -18.60 -5.40 -11.22
CA ASP A 565 -19.55 -5.14 -10.13
C ASP A 565 -19.24 -3.87 -9.32
N GLY A 566 -18.13 -3.17 -9.63
CA GLY A 566 -17.75 -1.91 -8.99
C GLY A 566 -16.92 -2.07 -7.72
N VAL A 567 -16.40 -3.26 -7.42
CA VAL A 567 -15.64 -3.51 -6.17
C VAL A 567 -14.24 -2.88 -6.14
N LEU A 568 -13.79 -2.22 -7.22
CA LEU A 568 -12.46 -1.62 -7.37
C LEU A 568 -12.02 -0.80 -6.15
N ASP A 569 -12.81 0.21 -5.79
CA ASP A 569 -12.55 1.05 -4.61
C ASP A 569 -12.51 0.22 -3.30
N SER A 570 -13.30 -0.84 -3.22
CA SER A 570 -13.36 -1.74 -2.06
C SER A 570 -12.13 -2.66 -1.96
N VAL A 571 -11.53 -3.04 -3.10
CA VAL A 571 -10.23 -3.73 -3.17
C VAL A 571 -9.11 -2.79 -2.72
N ILE A 572 -9.09 -1.54 -3.17
CA ILE A 572 -8.09 -0.54 -2.72
C ILE A 572 -8.22 -0.32 -1.20
N ARG A 573 -9.42 -0.03 -0.68
CA ARG A 573 -9.64 0.12 0.78
C ARG A 573 -9.30 -1.14 1.57
N GLY A 574 -9.38 -2.32 0.94
CA GLY A 574 -8.86 -3.60 1.44
C GLY A 574 -7.34 -3.59 1.55
N MET A 575 -6.65 -3.40 0.42
CA MET A 575 -5.19 -3.43 0.32
C MET A 575 -4.50 -2.42 1.25
N LEU A 576 -5.13 -1.27 1.49
CA LEU A 576 -4.66 -0.24 2.42
C LEU A 576 -4.79 -0.63 3.90
N LYS A 577 -5.85 -1.37 4.27
CA LYS A 577 -6.09 -1.84 5.65
C LYS A 577 -5.42 -3.18 5.97
N GLN A 578 -5.08 -3.98 4.95
CA GLN A 578 -4.42 -5.26 5.12
C GLN A 578 -2.91 -5.08 5.24
N ARG A 579 -2.27 -5.78 6.16
CA ARG A 579 -0.81 -5.99 6.14
C ARG A 579 -0.46 -6.96 5.03
N MET A 580 0.66 -6.73 4.34
CA MET A 580 1.28 -7.79 3.55
C MET A 580 1.98 -8.80 4.49
N PRO A 581 2.13 -10.07 4.11
CA PRO A 581 3.14 -10.94 4.67
C PRO A 581 4.54 -10.33 4.62
N SER A 582 5.32 -10.54 5.68
CA SER A 582 6.74 -10.15 5.75
C SER A 582 7.55 -10.88 4.70
N THR A 583 8.52 -10.21 4.09
CA THR A 583 9.44 -10.88 3.17
C THR A 583 10.26 -11.93 3.91
N GLY A 584 10.41 -13.10 3.32
CA GLY A 584 11.22 -14.17 3.87
C GLY A 584 10.81 -15.53 3.32
N ARG A 585 11.32 -16.61 3.92
CA ARG A 585 11.08 -17.96 3.39
C ARG A 585 9.63 -18.42 3.47
N PHE A 586 8.83 -17.91 4.40
CA PHE A 586 7.43 -18.35 4.57
C PHE A 586 6.52 -17.80 3.47
N THR A 587 5.57 -18.63 3.02
CA THR A 587 4.63 -18.27 1.94
C THR A 587 3.19 -18.66 2.29
N ASP A 588 2.26 -18.55 1.33
CA ASP A 588 0.88 -18.99 1.49
C ASP A 588 0.50 -20.13 0.52
N PHE A 589 -0.37 -21.04 0.97
CA PHE A 589 -0.90 -22.13 0.17
C PHE A 589 -1.64 -21.66 -1.09
N ALA A 590 -2.14 -20.41 -1.11
CA ALA A 590 -2.74 -19.81 -2.30
C ALA A 590 -1.76 -19.66 -3.49
N ILE A 591 -0.43 -19.69 -3.24
CA ILE A 591 0.59 -19.73 -4.29
C ILE A 591 1.37 -21.05 -4.34
N THR A 592 1.47 -21.84 -3.26
CA THR A 592 2.22 -23.13 -3.26
C THR A 592 1.36 -24.39 -3.48
N ARG A 593 0.05 -24.25 -3.66
CA ARG A 593 -0.89 -25.37 -3.92
C ARG A 593 -1.98 -25.05 -4.94
N PHE A 594 -2.28 -23.77 -5.12
CA PHE A 594 -3.41 -23.30 -5.92
C PHE A 594 -3.03 -22.16 -6.89
N LEU A 595 -1.74 -22.00 -7.23
CA LEU A 595 -1.34 -21.00 -8.23
C LEU A 595 -2.13 -21.28 -9.52
N TYR A 596 -2.84 -20.26 -10.01
CA TYR A 596 -3.61 -20.31 -11.25
C TYR A 596 -4.60 -21.50 -11.33
N ARG A 597 -5.11 -21.97 -10.19
CA ARG A 597 -6.15 -23.00 -10.10
C ARG A 597 -7.40 -22.59 -10.89
N GLU A 598 -7.71 -23.34 -11.94
CA GLU A 598 -8.94 -23.17 -12.72
C GLU A 598 -10.19 -23.44 -11.86
N PRO A 599 -11.33 -22.77 -12.12
CA PRO A 599 -12.60 -23.08 -11.45
C PRO A 599 -12.95 -24.57 -11.56
N GLY A 600 -13.27 -25.20 -10.41
CA GLY A 600 -13.60 -26.63 -10.32
C GLY A 600 -12.40 -27.55 -10.05
N ARG A 601 -11.16 -27.21 -10.45
CA ARG A 601 -10.01 -28.10 -10.26
C ARG A 601 -9.59 -28.25 -8.79
N PRO A 602 -9.23 -29.45 -8.31
CA PRO A 602 -8.87 -29.66 -6.90
C PRO A 602 -7.49 -29.09 -6.51
N TYR A 603 -6.62 -28.77 -7.48
CA TYR A 603 -5.30 -28.19 -7.27
C TYR A 603 -4.95 -27.17 -8.37
N GLY A 604 -3.92 -26.34 -8.11
CA GLY A 604 -3.22 -25.53 -9.12
C GLY A 604 -1.74 -25.88 -9.15
N SER A 605 -0.89 -24.98 -9.63
CA SER A 605 0.57 -25.13 -9.58
C SER A 605 1.18 -24.57 -8.27
N ASP A 606 2.50 -24.50 -8.21
CA ASP A 606 3.29 -23.98 -7.09
C ASP A 606 4.30 -22.91 -7.56
N LEU A 607 4.09 -21.66 -7.15
CA LEU A 607 4.90 -20.51 -7.54
C LEU A 607 6.35 -20.60 -7.06
N VAL A 608 6.56 -21.01 -5.80
CA VAL A 608 7.89 -21.10 -5.19
C VAL A 608 8.73 -22.14 -5.91
N SER A 609 8.11 -23.29 -6.21
CA SER A 609 8.75 -24.32 -7.02
C SER A 609 9.10 -23.83 -8.42
N ARG A 610 8.21 -23.05 -9.06
CA ARG A 610 8.46 -22.46 -10.39
C ARG A 610 9.57 -21.41 -10.37
N ASP A 611 9.70 -20.61 -9.33
CA ASP A 611 10.79 -19.63 -9.21
C ASP A 611 12.15 -20.30 -9.05
N ILE A 612 12.24 -21.33 -8.20
CA ILE A 612 13.46 -22.15 -8.04
C ILE A 612 13.83 -22.83 -9.37
N GLN A 613 12.86 -23.48 -10.02
CA GLN A 613 13.09 -24.14 -11.31
C GLN A 613 13.49 -23.14 -12.42
N ARG A 614 12.92 -21.92 -12.41
CA ARG A 614 13.28 -20.83 -13.33
C ARG A 614 14.70 -20.33 -13.12
N GLY A 615 15.18 -20.25 -11.87
CA GLY A 615 16.59 -19.96 -11.60
C GLY A 615 17.55 -20.99 -12.22
N ARG A 616 17.20 -22.28 -12.15
CA ARG A 616 18.01 -23.39 -12.72
C ARG A 616 17.95 -23.44 -14.25
N ASP A 617 16.79 -23.16 -14.83
CA ASP A 617 16.56 -22.99 -16.27
C ASP A 617 17.34 -21.80 -16.88
N HIS A 618 17.46 -20.71 -16.12
CA HIS A 618 18.21 -19.52 -16.49
C HIS A 618 19.72 -19.62 -16.21
N GLY A 619 20.20 -20.74 -15.66
CA GLY A 619 21.62 -20.90 -15.30
C GLY A 619 22.08 -19.94 -14.20
N ILE A 620 21.17 -19.48 -13.32
CA ILE A 620 21.52 -18.61 -12.19
C ILE A 620 22.44 -19.37 -11.23
N ARG A 621 23.61 -18.78 -10.96
CA ARG A 621 24.64 -19.32 -10.06
C ARG A 621 24.14 -19.60 -8.63
N PRO A 622 24.90 -20.33 -7.81
CA PRO A 622 24.61 -20.49 -6.39
C PRO A 622 24.44 -19.16 -5.65
N TYR A 623 23.58 -19.14 -4.63
CA TYR A 623 23.38 -18.02 -3.71
C TYR A 623 24.70 -17.46 -3.14
N VAL A 624 25.63 -18.35 -2.77
CA VAL A 624 26.91 -17.98 -2.15
C VAL A 624 27.84 -17.20 -3.07
N ASP A 625 27.72 -17.35 -4.40
CA ASP A 625 28.51 -16.56 -5.37
C ASP A 625 28.07 -15.08 -5.33
N TYR A 626 26.78 -14.82 -5.11
CA TYR A 626 26.25 -13.45 -4.95
C TYR A 626 26.54 -12.87 -3.57
N VAL A 627 26.58 -13.70 -2.52
CA VAL A 627 27.14 -13.29 -1.21
C VAL A 627 28.59 -12.84 -1.39
N ARG A 628 29.42 -13.61 -2.12
CA ARG A 628 30.80 -13.22 -2.42
C ARG A 628 30.88 -11.94 -3.26
N LEU A 629 30.02 -11.77 -4.27
CA LEU A 629 29.95 -10.55 -5.08
C LEU A 629 29.61 -9.31 -4.25
N CYS A 630 28.49 -9.36 -3.51
CA CYS A 630 27.84 -8.23 -2.85
C CYS A 630 28.38 -7.91 -1.45
N ARG A 631 28.84 -8.92 -0.71
CA ARG A 631 29.28 -8.79 0.69
C ARG A 631 30.77 -9.04 0.89
N LYS A 632 31.47 -9.63 -0.10
CA LYS A 632 32.86 -10.11 -0.04
C LYS A 632 33.13 -11.21 1.00
N CYS A 633 32.09 -11.74 1.65
CA CYS A 633 32.21 -12.91 2.52
C CYS A 633 32.42 -14.18 1.69
N ASN A 634 33.32 -15.05 2.14
CA ASN A 634 33.53 -16.38 1.55
C ASN A 634 32.78 -17.42 2.39
N ILE A 635 31.79 -18.10 1.80
CA ILE A 635 30.96 -19.11 2.46
C ILE A 635 31.46 -20.49 2.01
N LYS A 636 32.00 -21.29 2.93
CA LYS A 636 32.51 -22.65 2.67
C LYS A 636 31.63 -23.74 3.27
N THR A 637 30.88 -23.43 4.32
CA THR A 637 30.05 -24.36 5.10
C THR A 637 28.66 -23.77 5.36
N PHE A 638 27.70 -24.62 5.74
CA PHE A 638 26.38 -24.14 6.14
C PHE A 638 26.44 -23.22 7.38
N ASP A 639 27.27 -23.50 8.38
CA ASP A 639 27.36 -22.67 9.59
C ASP A 639 27.94 -21.27 9.34
N ASP A 640 28.74 -21.08 8.28
CA ASP A 640 29.20 -19.74 7.86
C ASP A 640 28.02 -18.80 7.60
N LEU A 641 26.91 -19.31 7.05
CA LEU A 641 25.68 -18.54 6.80
C LEU A 641 25.12 -17.92 8.08
N HIS A 642 25.27 -18.61 9.22
CA HIS A 642 24.89 -18.07 10.52
C HIS A 642 26.00 -17.22 11.15
N ARG A 643 27.27 -17.63 11.02
CA ARG A 643 28.44 -16.91 11.56
C ARG A 643 28.56 -15.49 11.01
N TYR A 644 28.35 -15.31 9.69
CA TYR A 644 28.30 -14.01 9.03
C TYR A 644 26.96 -13.26 9.22
N ARG A 645 26.07 -13.74 10.11
CA ARG A 645 24.74 -13.18 10.41
C ARG A 645 23.82 -13.01 9.20
N LEU A 646 24.02 -13.82 8.14
CA LEU A 646 23.19 -13.78 6.93
C LEU A 646 21.85 -14.50 7.15
N ILE A 647 21.86 -15.72 7.70
CA ILE A 647 20.69 -16.59 7.82
C ILE A 647 20.51 -17.06 9.29
N PRO A 648 19.27 -17.16 9.83
CA PRO A 648 19.05 -17.65 11.19
C PRO A 648 19.47 -19.12 11.36
N LYS A 649 20.12 -19.48 12.48
CA LYS A 649 20.63 -20.85 12.75
C LYS A 649 19.59 -21.95 12.55
N HIS A 650 18.31 -21.69 12.86
CA HIS A 650 17.23 -22.66 12.64
C HIS A 650 16.95 -22.92 11.15
N THR A 651 17.10 -21.92 10.28
CA THR A 651 16.92 -22.02 8.82
C THR A 651 18.16 -22.63 8.16
N VAL A 652 19.37 -22.32 8.66
CA VAL A 652 20.61 -23.01 8.27
C VAL A 652 20.48 -24.54 8.47
N ARG A 653 19.98 -24.98 9.63
CA ARG A 653 19.67 -26.41 9.90
C ARG A 653 18.55 -27.02 9.03
N GLN A 654 17.80 -26.21 8.26
CA GLN A 654 16.86 -26.72 7.26
C GLN A 654 17.50 -26.77 5.87
N LEU A 655 18.36 -25.81 5.52
CA LEU A 655 19.16 -25.83 4.30
C LEU A 655 20.08 -27.06 4.27
N SER A 656 20.82 -27.32 5.36
CA SER A 656 21.73 -28.47 5.52
C SER A 656 21.04 -29.83 5.71
N ARG A 657 19.74 -29.91 5.46
CA ARG A 657 18.92 -31.15 5.45
C ARG A 657 18.21 -31.36 4.11
N ILE A 658 18.48 -30.48 3.14
CA ILE A 658 17.80 -30.44 1.83
C ILE A 658 18.84 -30.34 0.72
N TYR A 659 19.89 -29.54 0.90
CA TYR A 659 21.01 -29.41 -0.03
C TYR A 659 22.23 -30.18 0.50
N ASP A 660 22.99 -30.82 -0.40
CA ASP A 660 24.22 -31.55 -0.08
C ASP A 660 25.35 -30.56 0.31
N ASP A 661 25.54 -29.52 -0.51
CA ASP A 661 26.56 -28.48 -0.29
C ASP A 661 25.92 -27.09 -0.10
N VAL A 662 26.59 -26.20 0.63
CA VAL A 662 26.17 -24.79 0.76
C VAL A 662 26.22 -24.04 -0.59
N ARG A 663 27.05 -24.54 -1.51
CA ARG A 663 27.17 -24.11 -2.91
C ARG A 663 26.06 -24.63 -3.83
N ASP A 664 25.11 -25.43 -3.32
CA ASP A 664 23.96 -25.86 -4.12
C ASP A 664 22.77 -24.90 -4.03
N ILE A 665 22.71 -24.08 -2.96
CA ILE A 665 21.56 -23.23 -2.62
C ILE A 665 21.17 -22.30 -3.78
N ASP A 666 19.95 -22.43 -4.28
CA ASP A 666 19.40 -21.52 -5.31
C ASP A 666 19.28 -20.08 -4.80
N LEU A 667 19.69 -19.09 -5.61
CA LEU A 667 19.69 -17.65 -5.23
C LEU A 667 18.35 -17.18 -4.65
N TYR A 668 17.23 -17.59 -5.25
CA TYR A 668 15.89 -17.23 -4.77
C TYR A 668 15.63 -17.73 -3.34
N THR A 669 15.93 -19.00 -3.08
CA THR A 669 15.81 -19.63 -1.76
C THR A 669 16.76 -19.03 -0.73
N GLY A 670 18.00 -18.75 -1.12
CA GLY A 670 19.02 -18.16 -0.25
C GLY A 670 18.66 -16.73 0.18
N GLY A 671 18.34 -15.85 -0.78
CA GLY A 671 17.96 -14.46 -0.50
C GLY A 671 16.64 -14.30 0.25
N LEU A 672 15.67 -15.21 0.07
CA LEU A 672 14.48 -15.28 0.93
C LEU A 672 14.77 -15.84 2.34
N SER A 673 15.90 -16.51 2.54
CA SER A 673 16.31 -17.04 3.85
C SER A 673 17.16 -16.04 4.66
N GLU A 674 17.60 -14.94 4.05
CA GLU A 674 18.38 -13.89 4.69
C GLU A 674 17.59 -13.15 5.79
N ILE A 675 18.31 -12.66 6.79
CA ILE A 675 17.82 -11.69 7.77
C ILE A 675 17.67 -10.33 7.07
N PRO A 676 16.47 -9.69 7.07
CA PRO A 676 16.29 -8.38 6.46
C PRO A 676 17.20 -7.31 7.07
N VAL A 677 17.79 -6.46 6.22
CA VAL A 677 18.68 -5.38 6.67
C VAL A 677 17.88 -4.35 7.49
N PRO A 678 18.40 -3.79 8.61
CA PRO A 678 17.66 -2.81 9.41
C PRO A 678 17.10 -1.63 8.59
N GLY A 679 15.78 -1.44 8.67
CA GLY A 679 15.02 -0.44 7.92
C GLY A 679 14.59 -0.87 6.49
N ALA A 680 15.23 -1.88 5.91
CA ALA A 680 14.83 -2.52 4.66
C ALA A 680 13.70 -3.54 4.89
N ALA A 681 13.16 -4.11 3.81
CA ALA A 681 12.28 -5.29 3.87
C ALA A 681 12.94 -6.57 3.33
N ILE A 682 14.17 -6.48 2.80
CA ILE A 682 14.87 -7.59 2.13
C ILE A 682 16.28 -7.78 2.72
N GLY A 683 16.85 -8.97 2.53
CA GLY A 683 18.20 -9.32 2.97
C GLY A 683 19.32 -8.63 2.16
N PRO A 684 20.58 -8.65 2.65
CA PRO A 684 21.67 -7.89 2.06
C PRO A 684 22.04 -8.30 0.62
N THR A 685 21.84 -9.56 0.21
CA THR A 685 22.13 -10.02 -1.15
C THR A 685 21.08 -9.51 -2.13
N PHE A 686 19.79 -9.60 -1.79
CA PHE A 686 18.73 -8.98 -2.59
C PHE A 686 18.78 -7.45 -2.56
N GLN A 687 19.15 -6.84 -1.44
CA GLN A 687 19.38 -5.38 -1.33
C GLN A 687 20.43 -4.91 -2.33
N CYS A 688 21.53 -5.66 -2.48
CA CYS A 688 22.59 -5.37 -3.45
C CYS A 688 22.08 -5.45 -4.90
N ILE A 689 21.48 -6.58 -5.29
CA ILE A 689 21.03 -6.83 -6.67
C ILE A 689 19.93 -5.84 -7.08
N VAL A 690 18.95 -5.61 -6.20
CA VAL A 690 17.84 -4.67 -6.46
C VAL A 690 18.37 -3.24 -6.53
N ALA A 691 19.24 -2.81 -5.61
CA ALA A 691 19.76 -1.43 -5.64
C ALA A 691 20.67 -1.14 -6.85
N ASP A 692 21.46 -2.11 -7.34
CA ASP A 692 22.25 -1.93 -8.57
C ASP A 692 21.35 -1.85 -9.82
N MET A 693 20.28 -2.66 -9.88
CA MET A 693 19.31 -2.56 -10.97
C MET A 693 18.61 -1.19 -10.97
N PHE A 694 18.07 -0.75 -9.82
CA PHE A 694 17.43 0.57 -9.73
C PHE A 694 18.40 1.74 -9.91
N HIS A 695 19.71 1.57 -9.66
CA HIS A 695 20.73 2.56 -10.04
C HIS A 695 20.80 2.71 -11.56
N ARG A 696 20.86 1.59 -12.29
CA ARG A 696 20.89 1.57 -13.76
C ARG A 696 19.61 2.13 -14.37
N LEU A 697 18.46 1.80 -13.81
CA LEU A 697 17.16 2.34 -14.24
C LEU A 697 16.94 3.82 -13.88
N LYS A 698 17.74 4.40 -12.98
CA LYS A 698 17.79 5.86 -12.74
C LYS A 698 18.76 6.54 -13.70
N TRP A 699 20.02 6.08 -13.75
CA TRP A 699 21.12 6.83 -14.36
C TRP A 699 21.41 6.47 -15.83
N GLY A 700 20.98 5.28 -16.27
CA GLY A 700 21.07 4.80 -17.65
C GLY A 700 19.80 5.05 -18.47
N ASP A 701 18.79 5.73 -17.91
CA ASP A 701 17.57 6.16 -18.62
C ASP A 701 17.67 7.64 -19.02
N ARG A 702 17.90 7.92 -20.31
CA ARG A 702 17.98 9.30 -20.86
C ARG A 702 16.72 10.12 -20.59
N PHE A 703 15.59 9.45 -20.38
CA PHE A 703 14.29 10.05 -20.13
C PHE A 703 13.86 9.96 -18.65
N TYR A 704 14.78 9.68 -17.72
CA TYR A 704 14.48 9.73 -16.28
C TYR A 704 14.02 11.15 -15.89
N TYR A 705 12.92 11.24 -15.15
CA TYR A 705 12.18 12.51 -15.01
C TYR A 705 12.97 13.68 -14.37
N GLU A 706 14.01 13.41 -13.58
CA GLU A 706 14.87 14.47 -13.00
C GLU A 706 16.08 14.83 -13.87
N HIS A 707 16.32 14.19 -15.01
CA HIS A 707 17.50 14.48 -15.84
C HIS A 707 17.32 15.80 -16.61
N GLY A 708 18.29 16.72 -16.44
CA GLY A 708 18.43 17.95 -17.20
C GLY A 708 19.26 17.78 -18.48
N GLY A 709 19.19 18.76 -19.38
CA GLY A 709 20.02 18.83 -20.59
C GLY A 709 19.71 17.78 -21.67
N GLN A 710 18.53 17.16 -21.64
CA GLN A 710 18.06 16.20 -22.65
C GLN A 710 16.83 16.77 -23.39
N ALA A 711 16.59 16.37 -24.64
CA ALA A 711 15.36 16.74 -25.34
C ALA A 711 14.08 16.28 -24.58
N GLY A 712 14.19 15.18 -23.84
CA GLY A 712 13.15 14.67 -22.94
C GLY A 712 13.07 15.34 -21.56
N SER A 713 13.91 16.32 -21.23
CA SER A 713 13.91 16.97 -19.92
C SER A 713 12.63 17.77 -19.67
N PHE A 714 12.18 17.80 -18.41
CA PHE A 714 11.12 18.71 -17.96
C PHE A 714 11.69 20.09 -17.62
N THR A 715 10.86 21.13 -17.70
CA THR A 715 11.22 22.44 -17.12
C THR A 715 11.19 22.38 -15.58
N GLN A 716 11.87 23.30 -14.90
CA GLN A 716 11.95 23.31 -13.43
C GLN A 716 10.55 23.28 -12.77
N GLY A 717 9.63 24.14 -13.20
CA GLY A 717 8.25 24.17 -12.67
C GLY A 717 7.42 22.91 -12.97
N GLN A 718 7.64 22.25 -14.11
CA GLN A 718 7.04 20.94 -14.39
C GLN A 718 7.62 19.86 -13.46
N LEU A 719 8.93 19.85 -13.26
CA LEU A 719 9.62 18.90 -12.40
C LEU A 719 9.20 19.05 -10.94
N ASP A 720 9.11 20.28 -10.43
CA ASP A 720 8.65 20.53 -9.05
C ASP A 720 7.15 20.25 -8.87
N THR A 721 6.34 20.33 -9.93
CA THR A 721 4.97 19.82 -9.96
C THR A 721 4.93 18.28 -9.89
N ILE A 722 5.85 17.59 -10.58
CA ILE A 722 5.97 16.13 -10.55
C ILE A 722 6.42 15.66 -9.14
N ARG A 723 7.37 16.37 -8.51
CA ARG A 723 7.84 16.13 -7.12
C ARG A 723 6.74 16.23 -6.05
N GLN A 724 5.60 16.85 -6.37
CA GLN A 724 4.39 16.85 -5.52
C GLN A 724 3.46 15.65 -5.78
N THR A 725 3.90 14.62 -6.49
CA THR A 725 3.12 13.41 -6.74
C THR A 725 3.35 12.40 -5.62
N THR A 726 2.26 11.82 -5.12
CA THR A 726 2.28 10.61 -4.30
C THR A 726 1.30 9.60 -4.88
N LEU A 727 1.47 8.32 -4.58
CA LEU A 727 0.50 7.28 -4.89
C LEU A 727 -0.84 7.54 -4.19
N ALA A 728 -0.83 8.21 -3.03
CA ALA A 728 -2.04 8.75 -2.40
C ALA A 728 -2.77 9.74 -3.33
N LYS A 729 -2.05 10.71 -3.90
CA LYS A 729 -2.60 11.69 -4.85
C LYS A 729 -3.18 11.00 -6.08
N ILE A 730 -2.43 10.07 -6.70
CA ILE A 730 -2.89 9.28 -7.85
C ILE A 730 -4.20 8.52 -7.50
N ILE A 731 -4.29 7.86 -6.35
CA ILE A 731 -5.49 7.12 -5.93
C ILE A 731 -6.66 8.08 -5.61
N CYS A 732 -6.41 9.22 -4.96
CA CYS A 732 -7.43 10.25 -4.68
C CYS A 732 -8.01 10.90 -5.95
N GLU A 733 -7.16 11.11 -6.96
CA GLU A 733 -7.54 11.74 -8.23
C GLU A 733 -8.35 10.79 -9.13
N ASN A 734 -8.28 9.47 -8.90
CA ASN A 734 -8.78 8.44 -9.82
C ASN A 734 -9.72 7.38 -9.18
N SER A 735 -10.16 7.56 -7.94
CA SER A 735 -11.14 6.71 -7.24
C SER A 735 -12.19 7.55 -6.50
N ARG A 736 -13.25 6.91 -5.97
CA ARG A 736 -14.23 7.58 -5.08
C ARG A 736 -13.81 7.48 -3.61
N ILE A 737 -12.52 7.27 -3.33
CA ILE A 737 -11.98 7.16 -1.96
C ILE A 737 -11.60 8.56 -1.46
N ARG A 738 -12.45 9.12 -0.60
CA ARG A 738 -12.16 10.32 0.19
C ARG A 738 -11.75 9.86 1.60
N SER A 739 -10.48 9.99 1.96
CA SER A 739 -9.91 9.55 3.24
C SER A 739 -8.59 10.25 3.49
N HIS A 740 -8.25 10.49 4.76
CA HIS A 740 -6.92 10.95 5.14
C HIS A 740 -5.96 9.76 5.07
N PHE A 741 -4.82 9.94 4.41
CA PHE A 741 -3.79 8.92 4.23
C PHE A 741 -2.48 9.34 4.91
N PRO A 742 -1.63 8.39 5.35
CA PRO A 742 -0.25 8.71 5.73
C PRO A 742 0.52 9.35 4.57
N ARG A 743 1.58 10.12 4.88
CA ARG A 743 2.46 10.76 3.87
C ARG A 743 3.00 9.79 2.81
N ASN A 744 3.23 8.53 3.18
CA ASN A 744 3.52 7.43 2.26
C ASN A 744 2.42 6.38 2.43
N ILE A 745 1.66 6.13 1.36
CA ILE A 745 0.42 5.32 1.42
C ILE A 745 0.67 3.80 1.49
N LEU A 746 1.91 3.36 1.31
CA LEU A 746 2.31 1.95 1.40
C LEU A 746 2.54 1.52 2.86
N LEU A 747 2.62 2.47 3.78
CA LEU A 747 2.70 2.21 5.21
C LEU A 747 1.33 1.80 5.77
N HIS A 748 1.30 0.70 6.52
CA HIS A 748 0.16 0.27 7.30
C HIS A 748 -0.04 1.19 8.52
N THR A 749 -0.83 2.26 8.35
CA THR A 749 -1.31 3.06 9.48
C THR A 749 -2.22 2.23 10.39
N VAL A 750 -1.85 2.18 11.67
CA VAL A 750 -2.83 1.91 12.73
C VAL A 750 -3.75 3.13 12.80
N CYS A 751 -5.00 3.00 12.36
CA CYS A 751 -6.03 4.04 12.52
C CYS A 751 -6.35 4.25 14.00
N GLY A 752 -5.50 5.01 14.69
CA GLY A 752 -5.52 5.20 16.15
C GLY A 752 -4.21 5.71 16.78
N SER A 753 -3.07 5.76 16.06
CA SER A 753 -1.81 6.27 16.64
C SER A 753 -1.87 7.78 16.96
N PRO A 754 -1.62 8.23 18.21
CA PRO A 754 -1.76 9.65 18.59
C PRO A 754 -0.90 10.61 17.77
N LYS A 755 0.35 10.23 17.47
CA LYS A 755 1.33 11.08 16.76
C LYS A 755 0.84 11.58 15.38
N ALA A 756 -0.03 10.83 14.71
CA ALA A 756 -0.63 11.27 13.44
C ALA A 756 -1.65 12.41 13.63
N ARG A 757 -2.45 12.37 14.71
CA ARG A 757 -3.39 13.46 15.05
C ARG A 757 -2.66 14.69 15.56
N GLN A 758 -1.62 14.51 16.37
CA GLN A 758 -0.79 15.62 16.86
C GLN A 758 -0.13 16.38 15.70
N ALA A 759 0.49 15.69 14.74
CA ALA A 759 1.11 16.35 13.58
C ALA A 759 0.10 17.17 12.76
N GLU A 760 -1.12 16.63 12.55
CA GLU A 760 -2.18 17.30 11.79
C GLU A 760 -2.75 18.52 12.56
N GLN A 761 -2.97 18.39 13.88
CA GLN A 761 -3.38 19.51 14.74
C GLN A 761 -2.31 20.60 14.82
N VAL A 762 -1.04 20.26 15.04
CA VAL A 762 0.06 21.23 15.22
C VAL A 762 0.17 22.19 14.04
N THR A 763 0.05 21.73 12.78
CA THR A 763 0.03 22.63 11.61
C THR A 763 -1.21 23.52 11.50
N VAL A 764 -2.35 23.11 12.07
CA VAL A 764 -3.56 23.93 12.09
C VAL A 764 -3.49 24.95 13.23
N THR A 765 -3.08 24.54 14.43
CA THR A 765 -2.91 25.42 15.59
C THR A 765 -1.85 26.50 15.33
N HIS A 766 -0.73 26.18 14.68
CA HIS A 766 0.26 27.22 14.29
C HIS A 766 -0.30 28.24 13.29
N ARG A 767 -1.09 27.80 12.30
CA ARG A 767 -1.73 28.72 11.36
C ARG A 767 -2.81 29.58 12.01
N MET A 768 -3.54 29.04 12.99
CA MET A 768 -4.47 29.83 13.79
C MET A 768 -3.73 30.80 14.72
N LEU A 769 -2.66 30.38 15.40
CA LEU A 769 -1.81 31.25 16.22
C LEU A 769 -1.25 32.41 15.41
N LEU A 770 -0.74 32.17 14.20
CA LEU A 770 -0.23 33.23 13.33
C LEU A 770 -1.31 34.27 12.99
N VAL A 771 -2.52 33.83 12.66
CA VAL A 771 -3.66 34.71 12.39
C VAL A 771 -4.13 35.44 13.67
N THR A 772 -4.18 34.77 14.82
CA THR A 772 -4.56 35.39 16.10
C THR A 772 -3.53 36.41 16.59
N LEU A 773 -2.23 36.16 16.39
CA LEU A 773 -1.16 37.12 16.67
C LEU A 773 -1.22 38.32 15.72
N LEU A 774 -1.45 38.10 14.42
CA LEU A 774 -1.67 39.20 13.47
C LEU A 774 -2.91 40.04 13.86
N CYS A 775 -4.01 39.41 14.27
CA CYS A 775 -5.16 40.14 14.81
C CYS A 775 -4.82 40.90 16.10
N TRP A 776 -4.03 40.33 17.02
CA TRP A 776 -3.60 41.02 18.24
C TRP A 776 -2.69 42.23 17.95
N VAL A 777 -1.79 42.14 16.98
CA VAL A 777 -0.96 43.28 16.53
C VAL A 777 -1.85 44.37 15.91
N LEU A 778 -2.82 44.00 15.07
CA LEU A 778 -3.79 44.95 14.48
C LEU A 778 -4.71 45.59 15.53
N ILE A 779 -5.07 44.86 16.60
CA ILE A 779 -5.87 45.38 17.73
C ILE A 779 -5.01 46.32 18.60
N ALA A 780 -3.75 45.99 18.85
CA ALA A 780 -2.81 46.88 19.56
C ALA A 780 -2.54 48.18 18.78
N GLN A 781 -2.47 48.12 17.45
CA GLN A 781 -2.43 49.30 16.58
C GLN A 781 -3.69 50.17 16.66
N ALA A 782 -4.84 49.60 17.04
CA ALA A 782 -6.10 50.33 17.19
C ALA A 782 -6.33 50.89 18.61
N SER A 783 -5.71 50.31 19.64
CA SER A 783 -5.87 50.76 21.03
C SER A 783 -4.81 51.76 21.51
N LEU A 784 -3.59 51.74 20.95
CA LEU A 784 -2.53 52.69 21.29
C LEU A 784 -2.63 54.00 20.50
N GLY A 785 -3.66 54.79 20.83
CA GLY A 785 -3.97 56.07 20.19
C GLY A 785 -3.02 57.22 20.55
N SER A 786 -1.71 57.14 20.27
CA SER A 786 -0.86 58.32 19.98
C SER A 786 0.56 58.01 19.47
N ARG A 787 0.97 58.77 18.44
CA ARG A 787 2.36 59.16 18.07
C ARG A 787 3.48 58.11 18.26
N LEU A 788 3.55 57.14 17.34
CA LEU A 788 4.83 56.51 16.94
C LEU A 788 5.10 56.82 15.45
N SER A 789 6.38 56.96 15.08
CA SER A 789 6.74 57.28 13.69
C SER A 789 6.69 56.02 12.79
N SER A 790 6.48 56.22 11.48
CA SER A 790 6.47 55.12 10.50
C SER A 790 7.79 54.35 10.50
N GLU A 791 8.92 55.02 10.69
CA GLU A 791 10.24 54.40 10.69
C GLU A 791 10.50 53.60 11.98
N THR A 792 9.96 54.06 13.12
CA THR A 792 9.99 53.30 14.37
C THR A 792 9.16 52.02 14.26
N LEU A 793 8.01 52.09 13.57
CA LEU A 793 7.13 50.94 13.35
C LEU A 793 7.74 49.89 12.40
N ASP A 794 8.38 50.30 11.31
CA ASP A 794 9.04 49.37 10.39
C ASP A 794 10.27 48.70 11.02
N ARG A 795 11.05 49.43 11.83
CA ARG A 795 12.14 48.82 12.64
C ARG A 795 11.59 47.80 13.63
N LEU A 796 10.57 48.16 14.42
CA LEU A 796 9.97 47.24 15.39
C LEU A 796 9.35 45.98 14.73
N ALA A 797 8.74 46.13 13.55
CA ALA A 797 8.22 45.02 12.77
C ALA A 797 9.34 44.11 12.24
N THR A 798 10.44 44.71 11.77
CA THR A 798 11.63 43.99 11.28
C THR A 798 12.31 43.23 12.42
N ASP A 799 12.56 43.89 13.56
CA ASP A 799 13.18 43.28 14.74
C ASP A 799 12.35 42.11 15.29
N VAL A 800 11.01 42.24 15.32
CA VAL A 800 10.10 41.16 15.76
C VAL A 800 10.09 39.99 14.76
N ILE A 801 10.14 40.26 13.45
CA ILE A 801 10.23 39.20 12.43
C ILE A 801 11.59 38.50 12.53
N GLN A 802 12.69 39.24 12.61
CA GLN A 802 14.04 38.67 12.73
C GLN A 802 14.19 37.87 14.03
N THR A 803 13.73 38.40 15.17
CA THR A 803 13.73 37.66 16.45
C THR A 803 12.89 36.37 16.38
N LEU A 804 11.80 36.36 15.61
CA LEU A 804 11.00 35.16 15.37
C LEU A 804 11.72 34.17 14.45
N GLU A 805 12.36 34.62 13.37
CA GLU A 805 13.12 33.75 12.46
C GLU A 805 14.36 33.16 13.14
N GLU A 806 15.08 33.94 13.94
CA GLU A 806 16.20 33.48 14.77
C GLU A 806 15.74 32.47 15.84
N ARG A 807 14.61 32.72 16.53
CA ARG A 807 14.05 31.73 17.48
C ARG A 807 13.51 30.47 16.81
N ILE A 808 12.95 30.57 15.61
CA ILE A 808 12.54 29.41 14.81
C ILE A 808 13.77 28.64 14.30
N GLY A 809 14.86 29.33 13.99
CA GLY A 809 16.17 28.74 13.69
C GLY A 809 16.75 27.99 14.90
N ALA A 810 16.77 28.62 16.07
CA ALA A 810 17.24 28.03 17.33
C ALA A 810 16.43 26.79 17.72
N LEU A 811 15.10 26.88 17.78
CA LEU A 811 14.21 25.72 18.00
C LEU A 811 14.38 24.64 16.91
N GLY A 812 14.71 25.04 15.68
CA GLY A 812 15.06 24.13 14.60
C GLY A 812 16.37 23.37 14.83
N GLN A 813 17.34 23.97 15.52
CA GLN A 813 18.59 23.32 15.94
C GLN A 813 18.39 22.49 17.22
N GLU A 814 17.60 22.95 18.19
CA GLU A 814 17.22 22.15 19.37
C GLU A 814 16.47 20.87 18.97
N LEU A 815 15.55 20.94 17.99
CA LEU A 815 14.86 19.78 17.40
C LEU A 815 15.78 18.86 16.56
N VAL A 816 17.03 19.28 16.30
CA VAL A 816 18.10 18.44 15.75
C VAL A 816 18.98 17.87 16.86
N ALA A 817 19.18 18.58 17.97
CA ALA A 817 19.85 18.09 19.18
C ALA A 817 19.04 17.03 19.94
N GLU A 818 17.70 17.17 20.04
CA GLU A 818 16.74 16.12 20.50
C GLU A 818 16.87 14.80 19.72
N ARG A 819 17.60 14.81 18.60
CA ARG A 819 17.82 13.65 17.74
C ARG A 819 19.11 12.88 18.05
N GLN A 820 19.95 13.37 18.96
CA GLN A 820 21.20 12.74 19.38
C GLN A 820 21.15 12.27 20.84
N ASP A 821 20.55 13.05 21.76
CA ASP A 821 20.42 12.65 23.17
C ASP A 821 19.01 12.14 23.52
N GLN A 822 18.88 10.82 23.71
CA GLN A 822 17.77 10.17 24.40
C GLN A 822 18.24 9.02 25.32
N GLU A 823 19.40 9.18 25.98
CA GLU A 823 19.89 8.29 27.05
C GLU A 823 20.00 8.97 28.44
N THR A 824 19.14 9.95 28.73
CA THR A 824 18.76 10.34 30.11
C THR A 824 17.32 10.89 30.09
N GLY A 825 16.54 10.63 31.15
CA GLY A 825 15.10 10.94 31.16
C GLY A 825 14.65 11.70 32.40
N GLU A 826 14.80 13.03 32.40
CA GLU A 826 14.37 13.86 33.53
C GLU A 826 14.03 15.31 33.07
N LEU A 827 12.77 15.56 32.65
CA LEU A 827 12.26 16.92 32.34
C LEU A 827 10.72 16.95 32.18
N ALA A 828 9.99 16.83 33.30
CA ALA A 828 8.53 16.83 33.31
C ALA A 828 7.86 17.91 34.20
N ALA A 829 8.57 18.47 35.18
CA ALA A 829 7.98 19.29 36.24
C ALA A 829 7.70 20.78 35.87
N VAL A 830 8.30 21.30 34.80
CA VAL A 830 8.38 22.77 34.57
C VAL A 830 7.09 23.38 34.00
N ARG A 831 6.26 22.63 33.27
CA ARG A 831 5.25 23.19 32.35
C ARG A 831 3.88 23.59 32.92
N LEU A 832 3.67 23.58 34.24
CA LEU A 832 2.42 24.03 34.85
C LEU A 832 2.50 25.40 35.54
N VAL A 833 3.70 25.91 35.84
CA VAL A 833 3.88 27.17 36.60
C VAL A 833 3.72 28.42 35.72
N ASP A 834 4.14 28.36 34.45
CA ASP A 834 4.18 29.54 33.56
C ASP A 834 2.78 30.10 33.21
N THR A 835 1.79 29.24 32.99
CA THR A 835 0.48 29.67 32.45
C THR A 835 -0.25 30.65 33.37
N ARG A 836 -0.05 30.53 34.70
CA ARG A 836 -0.68 31.40 35.70
C ARG A 836 0.03 32.76 35.78
N ARG A 837 1.36 32.75 35.89
CA ARG A 837 2.21 33.96 35.85
C ARG A 837 1.98 34.80 34.59
N LEU A 838 1.75 34.14 33.46
CA LEU A 838 1.46 34.83 32.19
C LEU A 838 0.15 35.62 32.26
N LEU A 839 -0.91 35.08 32.88
CA LEU A 839 -2.19 35.79 33.03
C LEU A 839 -2.09 36.94 34.04
N GLU A 840 -1.42 36.71 35.17
CA GLU A 840 -1.15 37.72 36.19
C GLU A 840 -0.36 38.91 35.61
N SER A 841 0.55 38.68 34.65
CA SER A 841 1.31 39.74 33.97
C SER A 841 0.51 40.68 33.06
N PHE A 842 -0.77 40.38 32.78
CA PHE A 842 -1.69 41.25 32.03
C PHE A 842 -2.74 41.95 32.91
N GLY A 843 -2.58 41.92 34.24
CA GLY A 843 -3.38 42.74 35.17
C GLY A 843 -4.83 42.30 35.40
N THR A 844 -5.20 41.09 34.97
CA THR A 844 -6.54 40.52 35.20
C THR A 844 -6.71 40.03 36.64
N THR A 845 -7.80 40.38 37.31
CA THR A 845 -8.08 39.94 38.69
C THR A 845 -8.39 38.45 38.77
N GLU A 846 -8.00 37.82 39.87
CA GLU A 846 -7.96 36.34 40.02
C GLU A 846 -9.30 35.65 39.68
N ALA A 847 -10.42 36.20 40.16
CA ALA A 847 -11.77 35.69 39.88
C ALA A 847 -12.16 35.69 38.39
N SER A 848 -11.53 36.53 37.56
CA SER A 848 -11.78 36.57 36.10
C SER A 848 -11.03 35.45 35.34
N SER A 849 -9.83 35.07 35.83
CA SER A 849 -9.04 33.97 35.29
C SER A 849 -9.73 32.61 35.49
N ASP A 850 -10.25 32.36 36.69
CA ASP A 850 -10.92 31.09 37.03
C ASP A 850 -12.22 30.89 36.22
N ALA A 851 -13.00 31.95 36.03
CA ALA A 851 -14.23 31.92 35.23
C ALA A 851 -13.96 31.52 33.75
N PHE A 852 -12.83 31.94 33.20
CA PHE A 852 -12.40 31.60 31.84
C PHE A 852 -11.98 30.13 31.72
N LEU A 853 -11.19 29.63 32.66
CA LEU A 853 -10.68 28.25 32.67
C LEU A 853 -11.81 27.21 32.82
N ASP A 854 -12.80 27.46 33.69
CA ASP A 854 -13.93 26.54 33.84
C ASP A 854 -14.84 26.49 32.59
N HIS A 855 -14.97 27.58 31.82
CA HIS A 855 -15.69 27.56 30.55
C HIS A 855 -15.09 26.56 29.54
N ILE A 856 -13.76 26.50 29.46
CA ILE A 856 -13.03 25.59 28.56
C ILE A 856 -13.25 24.13 28.98
N ASN A 857 -13.10 23.83 30.27
CA ASN A 857 -13.24 22.49 30.82
C ASN A 857 -14.65 21.89 30.63
N ARG A 858 -15.71 22.72 30.67
CA ARG A 858 -17.08 22.27 30.36
C ARG A 858 -17.26 21.81 28.91
N ARG A 859 -16.54 22.38 27.92
CA ARG A 859 -16.71 22.04 26.49
C ARG A 859 -16.03 20.73 26.06
N LEU A 860 -14.85 20.39 26.60
CA LEU A 860 -14.05 19.23 26.17
C LEU A 860 -14.74 17.87 26.42
N ARG A 861 -15.68 17.81 27.36
CA ARG A 861 -16.29 16.58 27.89
C ARG A 861 -17.25 15.84 26.95
N ARG A 862 -17.65 16.43 25.81
CA ARG A 862 -18.76 15.90 24.97
C ARG A 862 -18.37 15.04 23.76
N ARG A 863 -17.09 14.76 23.43
CA ARG A 863 -16.71 13.93 22.26
C ARG A 863 -15.41 13.11 22.36
N GLN A 864 -15.49 11.81 22.72
CA GLN A 864 -14.91 10.64 21.98
C GLN A 864 -14.95 9.33 22.80
N VAL A 865 -15.04 8.16 22.11
CA VAL A 865 -15.16 6.81 22.69
C VAL A 865 -14.58 5.69 21.77
N ASN A 866 -13.68 4.84 22.30
CA ASN A 866 -13.34 3.39 22.01
C ASN A 866 -12.55 2.79 20.79
N ARG A 867 -11.67 1.78 21.12
CA ARG A 867 -11.21 0.43 20.55
C ARG A 867 -10.44 -0.39 21.67
N SER A 868 -9.83 -1.62 21.69
CA SER A 868 -9.69 -2.96 20.97
C SER A 868 -8.64 -3.86 21.75
N CYS A 869 -8.46 -5.22 21.78
CA CYS A 869 -9.14 -6.50 21.34
C CYS A 869 -8.48 -7.82 21.95
N GLY A 870 -9.23 -8.93 22.21
CA GLY A 870 -8.79 -10.38 22.45
C GLY A 870 -8.24 -10.88 23.84
N VAL A 871 -8.11 -12.19 24.27
CA VAL A 871 -8.62 -13.60 23.95
C VAL A 871 -7.58 -14.69 24.44
N PHE A 872 -7.73 -15.93 25.05
CA PHE A 872 -8.71 -16.98 25.56
C PHE A 872 -7.93 -18.13 26.35
N CYS A 873 -8.43 -19.21 27.05
CA CYS A 873 -9.63 -19.56 27.89
C CYS A 873 -9.73 -21.11 28.34
N PRO A 874 -9.63 -21.54 29.64
CA PRO A 874 -9.82 -23.00 30.06
C PRO A 874 -10.31 -23.44 31.52
N ALA A 875 -11.10 -24.57 31.70
CA ALA A 875 -11.64 -25.32 32.94
C ALA A 875 -13.17 -25.82 33.10
N ARG A 876 -13.95 -25.76 34.26
CA ARG A 876 -15.40 -26.29 34.50
C ARG A 876 -16.26 -25.91 35.80
N ALA A 877 -17.50 -25.35 35.70
CA ALA A 877 -18.53 -24.74 36.67
C ALA A 877 -19.15 -25.40 37.99
N PRO A 878 -19.96 -24.68 38.84
CA PRO A 878 -20.79 -25.15 39.99
C PRO A 878 -22.33 -25.31 39.68
N THR A 879 -23.20 -25.54 40.68
CA THR A 879 -24.49 -26.27 40.48
C THR A 879 -25.83 -25.70 41.02
N PHE A 880 -25.92 -24.73 41.93
CA PHE A 880 -27.21 -24.18 42.40
C PHE A 880 -27.14 -22.68 42.71
N CYS A 881 -28.27 -21.96 42.61
CA CYS A 881 -28.29 -20.50 42.48
C CYS A 881 -29.33 -19.80 43.36
N ASP A 882 -28.91 -18.78 44.11
CA ASP A 882 -29.79 -17.87 44.86
C ASP A 882 -30.60 -16.99 43.89
N LYS A 883 -31.92 -17.10 43.96
CA LYS A 883 -32.87 -16.40 43.07
C LYS A 883 -33.33 -15.05 43.62
N THR A 884 -32.90 -14.67 44.83
CA THR A 884 -33.35 -13.47 45.54
C THR A 884 -32.45 -12.24 45.32
N LYS A 885 -31.23 -12.44 44.82
CA LYS A 885 -30.27 -11.37 44.51
C LYS A 885 -30.71 -10.54 43.30
N PRO A 886 -30.84 -9.20 43.43
CA PRO A 886 -31.20 -8.31 42.33
C PRO A 886 -30.01 -7.91 41.43
N TYR A 887 -28.81 -8.40 41.73
CA TYR A 887 -27.55 -8.09 41.03
C TYR A 887 -26.79 -9.38 40.66
N ARG A 888 -25.78 -9.28 39.79
CA ARG A 888 -25.15 -10.43 39.10
C ARG A 888 -23.81 -10.84 39.68
N GLU A 889 -23.52 -12.14 39.61
CA GLU A 889 -22.23 -12.73 40.00
C GLU A 889 -21.08 -12.29 39.09
N GLN A 890 -19.96 -11.86 39.69
CA GLN A 890 -18.78 -11.35 38.97
C GLN A 890 -18.02 -12.41 38.17
N ASP A 891 -17.94 -13.64 38.66
CA ASP A 891 -17.33 -14.76 37.92
C ASP A 891 -18.26 -15.34 36.84
N GLY A 892 -19.44 -14.73 36.65
CA GLY A 892 -20.43 -15.10 35.67
C GLY A 892 -21.28 -16.32 36.06
N SER A 893 -21.06 -16.94 37.22
CA SER A 893 -21.85 -18.07 37.71
C SER A 893 -23.31 -17.69 37.93
N CYS A 894 -24.22 -18.66 37.85
CA CYS A 894 -25.63 -18.53 38.27
C CYS A 894 -26.49 -17.40 37.64
N ASN A 895 -25.92 -16.57 36.78
CA ASN A 895 -26.56 -15.44 36.09
C ASN A 895 -27.61 -15.87 35.05
N ASN A 896 -27.75 -17.18 34.86
CA ASN A 896 -28.91 -17.87 34.32
C ASN A 896 -29.36 -18.92 35.35
N LEU A 897 -30.50 -18.69 36.00
CA LEU A 897 -31.03 -19.51 37.10
C LEU A 897 -31.55 -20.92 36.67
N VAL A 898 -31.48 -21.24 35.37
CA VAL A 898 -31.81 -22.56 34.79
C VAL A 898 -30.55 -23.32 34.37
N HIS A 899 -29.51 -22.61 33.95
CA HIS A 899 -28.21 -23.18 33.57
C HIS A 899 -27.08 -22.42 34.29
N PRO A 900 -26.70 -22.85 35.51
CA PRO A 900 -25.72 -22.18 36.38
C PRO A 900 -24.33 -21.97 35.77
N GLN A 901 -24.06 -22.65 34.65
CA GLN A 901 -22.73 -22.91 34.10
C GLN A 901 -22.41 -22.09 32.82
N TRP A 902 -23.27 -21.13 32.46
CA TRP A 902 -23.20 -20.38 31.21
C TRP A 902 -22.85 -18.91 31.42
N GLY A 903 -21.81 -18.41 30.73
CA GLY A 903 -21.35 -17.01 30.78
C GLY A 903 -20.28 -16.70 31.84
N GLN A 904 -19.64 -17.75 32.36
CA GLN A 904 -18.83 -17.81 33.57
C GLN A 904 -17.36 -17.32 33.42
N ALA A 905 -16.39 -17.71 34.26
CA ALA A 905 -14.93 -17.41 34.22
C ALA A 905 -13.98 -18.65 34.02
N TYR A 906 -13.40 -18.90 32.84
CA TYR A 906 -12.52 -20.05 32.48
C TYR A 906 -13.16 -21.47 32.37
N THR A 907 -13.67 -21.89 31.20
CA THR A 907 -13.88 -23.31 30.78
C THR A 907 -13.21 -23.56 29.42
N CYS A 908 -12.93 -24.82 29.10
CA CYS A 908 -12.09 -25.22 27.98
C CYS A 908 -12.72 -25.11 26.58
N GLU A 909 -11.87 -24.71 25.64
CA GLU A 909 -11.84 -25.15 24.24
C GLU A 909 -12.91 -24.62 23.25
N ARG A 910 -12.64 -23.46 22.63
CA ARG A 910 -12.02 -23.40 21.28
C ARG A 910 -11.60 -21.97 20.87
N ARG A 911 -10.69 -21.85 19.89
CA ARG A 911 -9.85 -20.66 19.66
C ARG A 911 -10.00 -20.05 18.27
N LEU A 912 -10.16 -18.72 18.16
CA LEU A 912 -10.00 -17.94 16.90
C LEU A 912 -9.74 -16.43 17.17
N LEU A 913 -8.56 -15.92 16.77
CA LEU A 913 -8.15 -14.48 16.70
C LEU A 913 -7.70 -13.82 18.06
N PRO A 914 -7.56 -12.48 18.27
CA PRO A 914 -6.20 -11.94 18.53
C PRO A 914 -5.98 -10.90 19.67
N ALA A 915 -4.87 -11.08 20.40
CA ALA A 915 -3.95 -10.04 20.93
C ALA A 915 -4.40 -9.06 22.05
N ALA A 916 -4.58 -9.60 23.26
CA ALA A 916 -4.29 -9.02 24.60
C ALA A 916 -4.33 -7.47 24.82
N TYR A 917 -5.19 -7.06 25.74
CA TYR A 917 -5.26 -5.76 26.42
C TYR A 917 -4.18 -5.61 27.54
N ARG A 918 -4.18 -4.45 28.22
CA ARG A 918 -3.49 -4.23 29.50
C ARG A 918 -4.31 -3.29 30.39
N ASP A 919 -4.28 -3.60 31.68
CA ASP A 919 -4.76 -2.88 32.87
C ASP A 919 -4.13 -3.66 34.07
N GLY A 920 -4.51 -3.46 35.33
CA GLY A 920 -3.76 -3.91 36.52
C GLY A 920 -3.41 -5.41 36.61
N ASP A 921 -4.25 -6.33 36.11
CA ASP A 921 -3.96 -7.77 36.11
C ASP A 921 -3.50 -8.27 34.73
N LEU A 922 -2.24 -8.70 34.64
CA LEU A 922 -1.65 -9.27 33.41
C LEU A 922 -2.48 -10.43 32.81
N ARG A 923 -3.28 -11.12 33.63
CA ARG A 923 -4.11 -12.29 33.26
C ARG A 923 -5.43 -11.96 32.57
N MET A 924 -5.94 -10.72 32.59
CA MET A 924 -7.26 -10.38 31.99
C MET A 924 -7.42 -10.85 30.53
N ASN A 925 -6.29 -10.94 29.84
CA ASN A 925 -6.12 -11.37 28.46
C ASN A 925 -6.54 -12.82 28.19
N GLN A 926 -6.70 -13.63 29.24
CA GLN A 926 -7.02 -15.05 29.13
C GLN A 926 -8.48 -15.33 28.77
N ASN A 927 -9.37 -14.33 28.63
CA ASN A 927 -10.63 -14.45 27.88
C ASN A 927 -11.27 -13.08 27.54
N ALA A 928 -12.24 -13.07 26.60
CA ALA A 928 -12.94 -11.84 26.18
C ALA A 928 -13.94 -11.30 27.22
N GLY A 929 -14.35 -12.11 28.21
CA GLY A 929 -15.23 -11.73 29.31
C GLY A 929 -14.51 -10.89 30.37
N LEU A 930 -13.40 -11.39 30.93
CA LEU A 930 -12.51 -10.64 31.82
C LEU A 930 -12.07 -9.32 31.16
N VAL A 931 -11.56 -9.40 29.93
CA VAL A 931 -11.31 -8.23 29.06
C VAL A 931 -12.45 -7.20 29.10
N THR A 932 -13.70 -7.65 29.01
CA THR A 932 -14.87 -6.77 28.94
C THR A 932 -15.23 -6.21 30.32
N LEU A 933 -15.13 -6.99 31.39
CA LEU A 933 -15.33 -6.53 32.77
C LEU A 933 -14.25 -5.52 33.19
N HIS A 934 -12.97 -5.83 32.98
CA HIS A 934 -11.86 -4.89 33.16
C HIS A 934 -12.09 -3.62 32.33
N THR A 935 -12.50 -3.74 31.07
CA THR A 935 -12.85 -2.60 30.21
C THR A 935 -14.07 -1.82 30.73
N ILE A 936 -15.03 -2.45 31.43
CA ILE A 936 -16.18 -1.78 32.05
C ILE A 936 -15.75 -1.00 33.29
N PHE A 937 -15.01 -1.61 34.22
CA PHE A 937 -14.53 -0.91 35.43
C PHE A 937 -13.53 0.20 35.08
N LEU A 938 -12.63 0.00 34.11
CA LEU A 938 -11.77 1.05 33.56
C LEU A 938 -12.59 2.20 32.94
N ARG A 939 -13.72 1.91 32.29
CA ARG A 939 -14.63 2.93 31.77
C ARG A 939 -15.46 3.61 32.86
N ASP A 940 -15.83 2.92 33.95
CA ASP A 940 -16.55 3.55 35.06
C ASP A 940 -15.63 4.42 35.91
N HIS A 941 -14.41 3.97 36.18
CA HIS A 941 -13.32 4.81 36.72
C HIS A 941 -13.19 6.08 35.89
N ASN A 942 -12.98 5.94 34.58
CA ASN A 942 -12.84 7.08 33.69
C ASN A 942 -14.18 7.81 33.40
N ARG A 943 -15.31 7.39 33.99
CA ARG A 943 -16.58 8.16 34.06
C ARG A 943 -16.67 8.93 35.37
N ILE A 944 -16.30 8.32 36.50
CA ILE A 944 -16.31 8.90 37.84
C ILE A 944 -15.23 9.98 37.96
N ALA A 945 -13.99 9.74 37.53
CA ALA A 945 -12.92 10.74 37.52
C ALA A 945 -13.35 12.02 36.81
N ARG A 946 -13.96 11.87 35.62
CA ARG A 946 -14.56 13.00 34.91
C ARG A 946 -15.67 13.64 35.74
N LYS A 947 -16.62 12.90 36.32
CA LYS A 947 -17.68 13.51 37.16
C LYS A 947 -17.12 14.30 38.35
N LEU A 948 -16.15 13.75 39.08
CA LEU A 948 -15.48 14.41 40.20
C LEU A 948 -14.78 15.70 39.73
N ALA A 949 -14.00 15.64 38.65
CA ALA A 949 -13.30 16.78 38.04
C ALA A 949 -14.22 17.83 37.35
N ALA A 950 -15.55 17.71 37.47
CA ALA A 950 -16.51 18.75 37.07
C ALA A 950 -17.28 19.34 38.26
N ILE A 951 -17.18 18.72 39.43
CA ILE A 951 -17.75 19.20 40.69
C ILE A 951 -16.64 19.80 41.57
N ASN A 952 -15.41 19.29 41.41
CA ASN A 952 -14.20 19.73 42.06
C ASN A 952 -13.15 20.07 40.96
N PRO A 953 -13.31 21.20 40.23
CA PRO A 953 -12.39 21.56 39.14
C PRO A 953 -10.97 21.90 39.62
N LEU A 954 -10.80 22.16 40.93
CA LEU A 954 -9.53 22.49 41.58
C LEU A 954 -8.82 21.26 42.20
N TRP A 955 -9.26 20.03 41.91
CA TRP A 955 -8.52 18.83 42.32
C TRP A 955 -7.55 18.40 41.22
N GLU A 956 -6.30 18.15 41.59
CA GLU A 956 -5.26 17.64 40.68
C GLU A 956 -5.53 16.19 40.25
N ASP A 957 -4.95 15.79 39.11
CA ASP A 957 -5.19 14.50 38.47
C ASP A 957 -4.81 13.29 39.37
N GLU A 958 -3.82 13.41 40.25
CA GLU A 958 -3.47 12.33 41.18
C GLU A 958 -4.47 12.23 42.35
N ARG A 959 -4.91 13.35 42.92
CA ARG A 959 -6.00 13.38 43.90
C ARG A 959 -7.31 12.87 43.28
N LEU A 960 -7.60 13.25 42.04
CA LEU A 960 -8.72 12.73 41.26
C LEU A 960 -8.58 11.24 41.01
N PHE A 961 -7.40 10.75 40.61
CA PHE A 961 -7.13 9.33 40.40
C PHE A 961 -7.33 8.55 41.70
N HIS A 962 -6.72 8.95 42.82
CA HIS A 962 -6.84 8.25 44.09
C HIS A 962 -8.25 8.32 44.70
N VAL A 963 -8.98 9.44 44.59
CA VAL A 963 -10.38 9.50 45.05
C VAL A 963 -11.31 8.73 44.11
N THR A 964 -11.07 8.73 42.80
CA THR A 964 -11.81 7.89 41.85
C THR A 964 -11.56 6.42 42.11
N LYS A 965 -10.29 6.02 42.23
CA LYS A 965 -9.84 4.68 42.57
C LYS A 965 -10.51 4.24 43.87
N ARG A 966 -10.45 5.04 44.95
CA ARG A 966 -11.14 4.75 46.23
C ARG A 966 -12.65 4.57 46.07
N ILE A 967 -13.33 5.33 45.20
CA ILE A 967 -14.77 5.17 44.93
C ILE A 967 -15.05 3.94 44.05
N VAL A 968 -14.16 3.59 43.13
CA VAL A 968 -14.26 2.37 42.29
C VAL A 968 -13.93 1.12 43.11
N GLU A 969 -12.96 1.19 44.02
CA GLU A 969 -12.63 0.15 44.99
C GLU A 969 -13.78 -0.05 45.98
N ALA A 970 -14.35 1.03 46.55
CA ALA A 970 -15.52 0.92 47.41
C ALA A 970 -16.75 0.35 46.67
N ARG A 971 -16.93 0.67 45.38
CA ARG A 971 -17.96 0.04 44.52
C ARG A 971 -17.63 -1.41 44.22
N PHE A 972 -16.38 -1.75 43.92
CA PHE A 972 -15.96 -3.11 43.64
C PHE A 972 -16.11 -3.97 44.89
N GLN A 973 -15.73 -3.47 46.06
CA GLN A 973 -15.97 -4.07 47.37
C GLN A 973 -17.46 -4.19 47.69
N HIS A 974 -18.28 -3.19 47.38
CA HIS A 974 -19.74 -3.31 47.51
C HIS A 974 -20.29 -4.44 46.63
N VAL A 975 -19.93 -4.47 45.34
CA VAL A 975 -20.31 -5.56 44.44
C VAL A 975 -19.76 -6.90 44.96
N VAL A 976 -18.53 -6.96 45.49
CA VAL A 976 -17.97 -8.19 46.07
C VAL A 976 -18.77 -8.63 47.30
N PHE A 977 -18.91 -7.82 48.34
CA PHE A 977 -19.50 -8.26 49.62
C PHE A 977 -21.04 -8.26 49.66
N ASN A 978 -21.72 -7.49 48.80
CA ASN A 978 -23.18 -7.46 48.72
C ASN A 978 -23.71 -8.35 47.58
N GLU A 979 -23.04 -8.36 46.43
CA GLU A 979 -23.55 -8.95 45.19
C GLU A 979 -22.92 -10.33 44.95
N TRP A 980 -21.59 -10.48 45.01
CA TRP A 980 -20.88 -11.71 44.59
C TRP A 980 -20.51 -12.71 45.69
N LEU A 981 -20.18 -12.28 46.91
CA LEU A 981 -19.69 -13.18 47.98
C LEU A 981 -20.81 -13.95 48.72
N PRO A 982 -21.98 -13.35 49.05
CA PRO A 982 -23.02 -14.05 49.80
C PRO A 982 -23.60 -15.36 49.22
N PRO A 983 -23.69 -15.58 47.88
CA PRO A 983 -24.17 -16.85 47.32
C PRO A 983 -23.04 -17.88 47.15
N ILE A 984 -21.78 -17.49 47.38
CA ILE A 984 -20.60 -18.38 47.33
C ILE A 984 -20.34 -19.00 48.71
N VAL A 985 -20.35 -18.19 49.78
CA VAL A 985 -20.12 -18.67 51.15
C VAL A 985 -21.42 -18.94 51.93
N GLY A 986 -22.55 -18.47 51.43
CA GLY A 986 -23.87 -18.65 52.04
C GLY A 986 -24.24 -17.54 53.05
N PRO A 987 -25.54 -17.18 53.17
CA PRO A 987 -26.01 -16.16 54.11
C PRO A 987 -25.67 -16.41 55.58
N GLN A 988 -25.58 -17.68 55.99
CA GLN A 988 -25.20 -18.10 57.35
C GLN A 988 -23.78 -17.61 57.67
N VAL A 989 -22.79 -18.04 56.88
CA VAL A 989 -21.37 -17.66 57.04
C VAL A 989 -21.15 -16.14 56.92
N MET A 990 -21.88 -15.46 56.03
CA MET A 990 -21.86 -13.98 55.94
C MET A 990 -22.31 -13.29 57.24
N THR A 991 -23.15 -13.96 58.04
CA THR A 991 -23.69 -13.46 59.30
C THR A 991 -22.78 -13.85 60.47
N ASP A 992 -22.39 -15.12 60.56
CA ASP A 992 -21.53 -15.67 61.62
C ASP A 992 -20.17 -14.95 61.72
N TYR A 993 -19.68 -14.41 60.59
CA TYR A 993 -18.40 -13.68 60.50
C TYR A 993 -18.54 -12.14 60.32
N ASP A 994 -19.74 -11.55 60.50
CA ASP A 994 -20.00 -10.07 60.37
C ASP A 994 -19.49 -9.49 59.03
N LEU A 995 -19.75 -10.20 57.92
CA LEU A 995 -19.25 -9.86 56.57
C LEU A 995 -20.23 -9.02 55.73
N TRP A 996 -21.48 -8.88 56.17
CA TRP A 996 -22.50 -8.11 55.44
C TRP A 996 -22.19 -6.60 55.44
N PRO A 997 -22.24 -5.92 54.27
CA PRO A 997 -22.15 -4.46 54.21
C PRO A 997 -23.27 -3.79 55.00
N ARG A 998 -22.91 -2.97 56.00
CA ARG A 998 -23.90 -2.26 56.83
C ARG A 998 -24.63 -1.20 56.01
N LYS A 999 -25.96 -1.14 56.18
CA LYS A 999 -26.84 -0.18 55.48
C LYS A 999 -26.63 1.26 55.94
N SER A 1000 -26.01 1.47 57.10
CA SER A 1000 -25.61 2.76 57.65
C SER A 1000 -24.44 2.61 58.64
N GLY A 1001 -23.69 3.69 58.86
CA GLY A 1001 -22.54 3.71 59.77
C GLY A 1001 -21.28 3.03 59.24
N TYR A 1002 -20.23 3.00 60.08
CA TYR A 1002 -18.95 2.32 59.81
C TYR A 1002 -18.73 1.17 60.80
N THR A 1003 -18.09 0.10 60.34
CA THR A 1003 -17.73 -1.08 61.15
C THR A 1003 -16.47 -0.91 62.01
N GLY A 1004 -15.67 0.14 61.76
CA GLY A 1004 -14.38 0.37 62.39
C GLY A 1004 -13.24 -0.47 61.78
N TYR A 1005 -12.00 -0.08 62.08
CA TYR A 1005 -10.80 -0.85 61.72
C TYR A 1005 -10.49 -1.86 62.83
N LYS A 1006 -10.24 -3.12 62.46
CA LYS A 1006 -9.91 -4.22 63.39
C LYS A 1006 -8.39 -4.51 63.31
N PRO A 1007 -7.51 -3.84 64.09
CA PRO A 1007 -6.05 -3.86 63.91
C PRO A 1007 -5.36 -5.20 64.26
N ARG A 1008 -6.10 -6.19 64.75
CA ARG A 1008 -5.60 -7.53 65.13
C ARG A 1008 -5.97 -8.62 64.12
N VAL A 1009 -6.51 -8.27 62.95
CA VAL A 1009 -6.83 -9.20 61.87
C VAL A 1009 -5.69 -9.20 60.87
N ASP A 1010 -5.04 -10.35 60.67
CA ASP A 1010 -4.02 -10.54 59.65
C ASP A 1010 -4.68 -10.72 58.26
N PRO A 1011 -4.41 -9.87 57.26
CA PRO A 1011 -4.92 -10.02 55.89
C PRO A 1011 -4.06 -10.95 55.01
N THR A 1012 -3.03 -11.60 55.56
CA THR A 1012 -2.11 -12.45 54.79
C THR A 1012 -2.82 -13.66 54.18
N MET A 1013 -2.79 -13.74 52.86
CA MET A 1013 -3.41 -14.84 52.11
C MET A 1013 -2.60 -16.14 52.27
N THR A 1014 -3.22 -17.18 52.84
CA THR A 1014 -2.57 -18.48 53.05
C THR A 1014 -2.41 -19.27 51.73
N ASN A 1015 -1.52 -20.27 51.73
CA ASN A 1015 -1.30 -21.12 50.55
C ASN A 1015 -2.55 -21.94 50.19
N GLU A 1016 -3.27 -22.43 51.19
CA GLU A 1016 -4.50 -23.21 51.05
C GLU A 1016 -5.57 -22.37 50.33
N PHE A 1017 -5.68 -21.09 50.66
CA PHE A 1017 -6.56 -20.16 49.97
C PHE A 1017 -6.10 -19.86 48.54
N ALA A 1018 -4.81 -19.53 48.36
CA ALA A 1018 -4.25 -19.08 47.08
C ALA A 1018 -4.12 -20.18 46.01
N VAL A 1019 -3.87 -21.42 46.44
CA VAL A 1019 -3.59 -22.57 45.57
C VAL A 1019 -4.81 -23.50 45.43
N ALA A 1020 -5.61 -23.68 46.48
CA ALA A 1020 -6.80 -24.53 46.45
C ALA A 1020 -8.12 -23.74 46.49
N ALA A 1021 -8.50 -23.14 47.62
CA ALA A 1021 -9.87 -22.71 47.86
C ALA A 1021 -10.36 -21.63 46.87
N PHE A 1022 -9.55 -20.60 46.58
CA PHE A 1022 -9.92 -19.53 45.67
C PHE A 1022 -9.81 -19.92 44.17
N ARG A 1023 -9.54 -21.19 43.86
CA ARG A 1023 -9.47 -21.70 42.48
C ARG A 1023 -10.77 -22.30 41.96
N PHE A 1024 -11.86 -22.34 42.73
CA PHE A 1024 -13.18 -22.64 42.16
C PHE A 1024 -13.53 -21.65 41.03
N GLY A 1025 -13.07 -20.40 41.10
CA GLY A 1025 -13.26 -19.41 40.04
C GLY A 1025 -12.50 -19.72 38.73
N HIS A 1026 -11.54 -20.65 38.74
CA HIS A 1026 -10.97 -21.22 37.51
C HIS A 1026 -11.90 -22.25 36.88
N SER A 1027 -12.85 -22.82 37.59
CA SER A 1027 -13.64 -23.93 37.10
C SER A 1027 -14.99 -23.38 36.57
N ASN A 1028 -15.10 -22.87 35.30
CA ASN A 1028 -16.20 -21.94 34.86
C ASN A 1028 -16.52 -21.65 33.27
N ILE A 1029 -16.07 -20.64 32.42
CA ILE A 1029 -16.65 -20.20 31.02
C ILE A 1029 -16.72 -21.23 29.84
N ASP A 1030 -17.89 -21.57 29.30
CA ASP A 1030 -18.00 -22.38 28.05
C ASP A 1030 -17.11 -21.95 26.84
N GLY A 1031 -16.60 -22.94 26.08
CA GLY A 1031 -15.60 -22.78 25.02
C GLY A 1031 -16.09 -22.29 23.65
N ARG A 1032 -17.41 -22.26 23.38
CA ARG A 1032 -17.95 -21.83 22.07
C ARG A 1032 -18.44 -20.38 22.05
N PHE A 1033 -17.57 -19.44 21.69
CA PHE A 1033 -17.99 -18.08 21.35
C PHE A 1033 -18.61 -18.01 19.94
N ASN A 1034 -19.95 -18.01 19.88
CA ASN A 1034 -20.69 -17.51 18.71
C ASN A 1034 -20.62 -15.98 18.71
N LEU A 1035 -20.04 -15.39 17.65
CA LEU A 1035 -19.81 -13.96 17.42
C LEU A 1035 -20.19 -13.58 15.97
#